data_AF-A0AAN9LH70-F1
#
_entry.id   AF-A0AAN9LH70-F1
#
_cell.length_a   1.000
_cell.length_b   1.000
_cell.length_c   1.000
_cell.angle_alpha   90.00
_cell.angle_beta   90.00
_cell.angle_gamma   90.00
#
_symmetry.space_group_name_H-M   'P 1'
#
loop_
_entity.id
_entity.type
_entity.pdbx_description
1 polymer ?
#
loop_
_entity_poly.entity_id
_entity_poly.type
_entity_poly.pdbx_seq_one_letter_code
_entity_poly.pdbx_strand_id
1 'polypeptide(L)'
;MPLRLEIKRKLAQRSERVKCVDLHPTEPWILASLYSGTVCIWNYQSQTMTKSFEVTELPVRSAKFIARRQWVVAGADDMFIRVYNYNTMDKVKVFEAHTDYIRCVAVHPTLPYVLSSSDDMLIKLWDWEKGWVCTQIFEGHSHYVMQVTFNPKDTNTFASASLDRTIKIWNLGSPDPNFTLDAHQKGVNCVDYFTGGDKPYLITGSDDHTAKVWDYQTKSCVQTLDGHTHNVSAVCFHPELPIIITGSEDGTVRIWHSTTYRLENTLNYGLERVWAIGYLKGSRRVVIGYDEGTIMVKLGREVPVASMDNSGKIIWAKHNEIQTVNIKSVGADVEIADGERLPLAVKELGTCDLYPQNLKHNPNGRFVVVCGDGEYIIYTALAWRNRSFGSALEFVWSFEGEYAVRESTSKIKIFSKNFQEKRSVRPTFSAERIFGGTLLAMCSNDFICFYDWAECRLIYRIDVSVKNLYWADSGDLVTIASDTSFYILKYNRDVVISHFDSGRPVDEEGVEDAFELLHEMNERVRTGIWVGDCFIYNNSSWRLNYCVGGEVTTMFHLDRPMYLLGYLANQSRVYLIDKEFNVMGYTLLLSLIEYKTLVMRGDLERANEILPSIPKEHHNSVAHFLESRGMIEDALEVATDPDYRFDLAIQLGKLDDAKSIAIELQSETKWKQLGELAMSTGKLEMAEECLQHAMDLSGLLLLYSSLGDAEGISKLAFLAKEQGKNNVAFLCLFMLGKLEDCLQLLVESNRIPEAALMARSYLPSKASEIVAIWRKDLNKVNPKAAESLADPEEYPNLFEDWQVALAVESKAAETRDVYPPADQYVNHADKSHITLVQAFRNMQIEEEEEHLENGLTEQNGEEHYTEEQNGEEGSQEEAVVVDADSTDGAVLVNAIGWGGVKIEILSLCLPHITRSRQDRLFQLQGYLSEVSSR
;
A
#
# COMPACT_ATOMS: atom_id res chain seq x y z
N MET A 1 17.46 -26.30 -33.27
CA MET A 1 17.92 -26.99 -32.03
C MET A 1 16.70 -27.39 -31.19
N PRO A 2 16.79 -28.31 -30.20
CA PRO A 2 15.70 -28.58 -29.28
C PRO A 2 15.28 -27.32 -28.51
N LEU A 3 13.99 -27.21 -28.20
CA LEU A 3 13.43 -26.07 -27.48
C LEU A 3 13.95 -26.14 -26.03
N ARG A 4 14.90 -25.26 -25.68
CA ARG A 4 15.51 -25.24 -24.34
C ARG A 4 14.53 -24.72 -23.29
N LEU A 5 13.75 -25.63 -22.73
CA LEU A 5 12.89 -25.33 -21.58
C LEU A 5 13.71 -25.38 -20.29
N GLU A 6 13.75 -24.27 -19.56
CA GLU A 6 14.25 -24.25 -18.18
C GLU A 6 13.19 -24.88 -17.27
N ILE A 7 13.35 -26.16 -16.95
CA ILE A 7 12.39 -26.94 -16.15
C ILE A 7 12.76 -26.84 -14.67
N LYS A 8 11.92 -26.17 -13.87
CA LYS A 8 12.13 -26.02 -12.43
C LYS A 8 11.03 -26.70 -11.63
N ARG A 9 11.44 -27.62 -10.75
CA ARG A 9 10.53 -28.21 -9.77
C ARG A 9 10.13 -27.18 -8.72
N LYS A 10 8.82 -27.03 -8.48
CA LYS A 10 8.24 -26.07 -7.53
C LYS A 10 7.62 -26.73 -6.31
N LEU A 11 7.02 -27.89 -6.50
CA LEU A 11 6.45 -28.70 -5.43
C LEU A 11 6.79 -30.17 -5.71
N ALA A 12 7.12 -30.92 -4.67
CA ALA A 12 7.16 -32.38 -4.70
C ALA A 12 6.62 -32.87 -3.36
N GLN A 13 5.48 -33.53 -3.37
CA GLN A 13 4.84 -34.05 -2.18
C GLN A 13 4.56 -35.53 -2.39
N ARG A 14 5.00 -36.35 -1.44
CA ARG A 14 4.68 -37.78 -1.45
C ARG A 14 3.29 -37.97 -0.85
N SER A 15 2.49 -38.77 -1.52
CA SER A 15 1.18 -39.22 -1.05
C SER A 15 0.92 -40.61 -1.61
N GLU A 16 -0.23 -41.17 -1.27
CA GLU A 16 -0.75 -42.32 -2.02
C GLU A 16 -1.04 -41.95 -3.48
N ARG A 17 -1.39 -42.98 -4.26
CA ARG A 17 -1.66 -42.89 -5.70
C ARG A 17 -2.64 -41.77 -6.03
N VAL A 18 -2.18 -40.82 -6.81
CA VAL A 18 -2.98 -39.67 -7.25
C VAL A 18 -3.68 -40.04 -8.55
N LYS A 19 -5.02 -39.97 -8.58
CA LYS A 19 -5.82 -40.33 -9.76
C LYS A 19 -6.20 -39.13 -10.61
N CYS A 20 -6.33 -37.96 -10.00
CA CYS A 20 -6.61 -36.71 -10.71
C CYS A 20 -5.94 -35.54 -10.01
N VAL A 21 -5.53 -34.56 -10.82
CA VAL A 21 -5.03 -33.28 -10.37
C VAL A 21 -5.81 -32.14 -11.01
N ASP A 22 -5.92 -31.03 -10.31
CA ASP A 22 -6.49 -29.79 -10.82
C ASP A 22 -5.83 -28.57 -10.18
N LEU A 23 -5.87 -27.42 -10.85
CA LEU A 23 -5.25 -26.18 -10.39
C LEU A 23 -6.32 -25.11 -10.17
N HIS A 24 -6.26 -24.43 -9.03
CA HIS A 24 -7.15 -23.31 -8.78
C HIS A 24 -6.76 -22.12 -9.69
N PRO A 25 -7.72 -21.41 -10.31
CA PRO A 25 -7.42 -20.35 -11.28
C PRO A 25 -6.76 -19.11 -10.67
N THR A 26 -7.11 -18.75 -9.43
CA THR A 26 -6.60 -17.54 -8.75
C THR A 26 -5.66 -17.87 -7.60
N GLU A 27 -6.14 -18.66 -6.63
CA GLU A 27 -5.33 -19.14 -5.49
C GLU A 27 -4.17 -20.05 -5.91
N PRO A 28 -3.05 -20.04 -5.18
CA PRO A 28 -1.90 -20.89 -5.46
C PRO A 28 -2.09 -22.34 -5.00
N TRP A 29 -3.21 -22.96 -5.37
CA TRP A 29 -3.62 -24.28 -4.88
C TRP A 29 -3.60 -25.36 -5.96
N ILE A 30 -3.22 -26.57 -5.54
CA ILE A 30 -3.32 -27.82 -6.29
C ILE A 30 -4.34 -28.70 -5.59
N LEU A 31 -5.31 -29.20 -6.32
CA LEU A 31 -6.19 -30.29 -5.90
C LEU A 31 -5.58 -31.61 -6.35
N ALA A 32 -5.48 -32.58 -5.44
CA ALA A 32 -5.09 -33.95 -5.74
C ALA A 32 -6.14 -34.90 -5.16
N SER A 33 -6.73 -35.75 -6.00
CA SER A 33 -7.59 -36.83 -5.55
C SER A 33 -6.83 -38.14 -5.48
N LEU A 34 -6.97 -38.83 -4.36
CA LEU A 34 -6.19 -40.02 -4.03
C LEU A 34 -7.00 -41.30 -4.23
N TYR A 35 -6.28 -42.39 -4.45
CA TYR A 35 -6.84 -43.74 -4.54
C TYR A 35 -7.40 -44.24 -3.20
N SER A 36 -6.95 -43.68 -2.06
CA SER A 36 -7.55 -43.92 -0.75
C SER A 36 -8.99 -43.41 -0.61
N GLY A 37 -9.43 -42.52 -1.51
CA GLY A 37 -10.70 -41.80 -1.39
C GLY A 37 -10.60 -40.45 -0.66
N THR A 38 -9.39 -40.02 -0.34
CA THR A 38 -9.11 -38.69 0.20
C THR A 38 -8.89 -37.66 -0.91
N VAL A 39 -9.28 -36.41 -0.67
CA VAL A 39 -8.95 -35.26 -1.51
C VAL A 39 -8.08 -34.28 -0.73
N CYS A 40 -6.94 -33.90 -1.31
CA CYS A 40 -5.99 -32.98 -0.70
C CYS A 40 -5.88 -31.69 -1.51
N ILE A 41 -5.75 -30.56 -0.82
CA ILE A 41 -5.47 -29.24 -1.38
C ILE A 41 -4.13 -28.76 -0.85
N TRP A 42 -3.18 -28.55 -1.76
CA TRP A 42 -1.83 -28.10 -1.46
C TRP A 42 -1.61 -26.67 -1.92
N ASN A 43 -1.01 -25.84 -1.07
CA ASN A 43 -0.50 -24.54 -1.49
C ASN A 43 0.92 -24.70 -2.03
N TYR A 44 1.11 -24.49 -3.33
CA TYR A 44 2.40 -24.70 -3.98
C TYR A 44 3.40 -23.55 -3.78
N GLN A 45 2.97 -22.39 -3.26
CA GLN A 45 3.86 -21.27 -2.94
C GLN A 45 4.49 -21.47 -1.56
N SER A 46 3.67 -21.77 -0.54
CA SER A 46 4.15 -22.08 0.81
C SER A 46 4.66 -23.51 0.95
N GLN A 47 4.36 -24.38 -0.02
CA GLN A 47 4.67 -25.83 -0.01
C GLN A 47 3.98 -26.60 1.14
N THR A 48 2.89 -26.06 1.68
CA THR A 48 2.14 -26.67 2.78
C THR A 48 0.82 -27.27 2.29
N MET A 49 0.33 -28.29 2.99
CA MET A 49 -1.03 -28.78 2.79
C MET A 49 -2.00 -27.77 3.40
N THR A 50 -2.90 -27.21 2.60
CA THR A 50 -3.94 -26.30 3.10
C THR A 50 -5.01 -27.11 3.81
N LYS A 51 -5.51 -28.14 3.12
CA LYS A 51 -6.72 -28.89 3.49
C LYS A 51 -6.62 -30.34 3.04
N SER A 52 -7.17 -31.25 3.82
CA SER A 52 -7.36 -32.67 3.45
C SER A 52 -8.65 -33.16 4.07
N PHE A 53 -9.44 -33.90 3.30
CA PHE A 53 -10.69 -34.47 3.78
C PHE A 53 -11.00 -35.77 3.04
N GLU A 54 -11.58 -36.70 3.78
CA GLU A 54 -12.01 -38.00 3.27
C GLU A 54 -13.37 -37.84 2.60
N VAL A 55 -13.45 -38.23 1.33
CA VAL A 55 -14.68 -38.18 0.54
C VAL A 55 -15.44 -39.50 0.70
N THR A 56 -14.70 -40.60 0.59
CA THR A 56 -15.16 -42.00 0.63
C THR A 56 -14.00 -42.90 1.05
N GLU A 57 -14.29 -44.15 1.41
CA GLU A 57 -13.28 -45.22 1.58
C GLU A 57 -12.84 -45.83 0.23
N LEU A 58 -13.58 -45.52 -0.85
CA LEU A 58 -13.30 -45.95 -2.21
C LEU A 58 -12.54 -44.88 -3.01
N PRO A 59 -11.79 -45.26 -4.06
CA PRO A 59 -10.99 -44.33 -4.85
C PRO A 59 -11.77 -43.15 -5.43
N VAL A 60 -11.22 -41.94 -5.27
CA VAL A 60 -11.74 -40.73 -5.93
C VAL A 60 -10.95 -40.53 -7.23
N ARG A 61 -11.55 -40.93 -8.36
CA ARG A 61 -10.87 -40.90 -9.66
C ARG A 61 -10.75 -39.51 -10.24
N SER A 62 -11.75 -38.65 -10.01
CA SER A 62 -11.77 -37.31 -10.57
C SER A 62 -12.25 -36.30 -9.56
N ALA A 63 -11.50 -35.20 -9.43
CA ALA A 63 -11.91 -34.04 -8.68
C ALA A 63 -11.54 -32.76 -9.44
N LYS A 64 -12.42 -31.74 -9.39
CA LYS A 64 -12.26 -30.46 -10.09
C LYS A 64 -12.73 -29.29 -9.24
N PHE A 65 -12.06 -28.15 -9.37
CA PHE A 65 -12.51 -26.90 -8.78
C PHE A 65 -13.66 -26.27 -9.58
N ILE A 66 -14.61 -25.71 -8.85
CA ILE A 66 -15.59 -24.73 -9.36
C ILE A 66 -15.34 -23.42 -8.61
N ALA A 67 -14.30 -22.70 -9.02
CA ALA A 67 -13.85 -21.48 -8.34
C ALA A 67 -14.96 -20.41 -8.21
N ARG A 68 -15.81 -20.27 -9.23
CA ARG A 68 -16.95 -19.33 -9.25
C ARG A 68 -17.99 -19.53 -8.14
N ARG A 69 -18.08 -20.74 -7.57
CA ARG A 69 -18.97 -21.07 -6.44
C ARG A 69 -18.19 -21.46 -5.18
N GLN A 70 -16.86 -21.40 -5.26
CA GLN A 70 -15.95 -21.86 -4.21
C GLN A 70 -16.11 -23.35 -3.85
N TRP A 71 -16.35 -24.20 -4.86
CA TRP A 71 -16.59 -25.63 -4.65
C TRP A 71 -15.48 -26.52 -5.21
N VAL A 72 -15.42 -27.74 -4.67
CA VAL A 72 -14.77 -28.91 -5.28
C VAL A 72 -15.84 -29.94 -5.58
N VAL A 73 -15.85 -30.47 -6.80
CA VAL A 73 -16.68 -31.60 -7.21
C VAL A 73 -15.80 -32.82 -7.33
N ALA A 74 -16.18 -33.91 -6.68
CA ALA A 74 -15.48 -35.19 -6.67
C ALA A 74 -16.39 -36.32 -7.14
N GLY A 75 -15.90 -37.15 -8.05
CA GLY A 75 -16.52 -38.40 -8.48
C GLY A 75 -15.65 -39.58 -8.05
N ALA A 76 -16.28 -40.59 -7.46
CA ALA A 76 -15.61 -41.75 -6.87
C ALA A 76 -16.17 -43.08 -7.40
N ASP A 77 -15.49 -44.17 -7.05
CA ASP A 77 -15.86 -45.55 -7.41
C ASP A 77 -17.13 -46.04 -6.71
N ASP A 78 -17.63 -45.30 -5.72
CA ASP A 78 -18.90 -45.60 -5.07
C ASP A 78 -20.12 -45.12 -5.87
N MET A 79 -19.92 -44.60 -7.09
CA MET A 79 -20.96 -44.14 -8.03
C MET A 79 -21.60 -42.78 -7.68
N PHE A 80 -21.15 -42.12 -6.62
CA PHE A 80 -21.66 -40.82 -6.19
C PHE A 80 -20.80 -39.65 -6.67
N ILE A 81 -21.47 -38.54 -6.96
CA ILE A 81 -20.83 -37.23 -7.08
C ILE A 81 -21.05 -36.47 -5.77
N ARG A 82 -19.97 -35.90 -5.24
CA ARG A 82 -19.98 -35.09 -4.01
C ARG A 82 -19.41 -33.72 -4.28
N VAL A 83 -20.04 -32.72 -3.67
CA VAL A 83 -19.69 -31.31 -3.83
C VAL A 83 -19.42 -30.72 -2.47
N TYR A 84 -18.25 -30.13 -2.31
CA TYR A 84 -17.79 -29.53 -1.05
C TYR A 84 -17.48 -28.06 -1.26
N ASN A 85 -17.81 -27.21 -0.31
CA ASN A 85 -17.29 -25.85 -0.26
C ASN A 85 -15.84 -25.91 0.23
N TYR A 86 -14.88 -25.47 -0.58
CA TYR A 86 -13.46 -25.60 -0.19
C TYR A 86 -13.02 -24.57 0.86
N ASN A 87 -13.85 -23.57 1.21
CA ASN A 87 -13.55 -22.61 2.27
C ASN A 87 -14.04 -23.12 3.63
N THR A 88 -15.26 -23.64 3.71
CA THR A 88 -15.84 -24.15 4.98
C THR A 88 -15.68 -25.65 5.18
N MET A 89 -15.42 -26.41 4.12
CA MET A 89 -15.43 -27.88 4.07
C MET A 89 -16.81 -28.51 4.21
N ASP A 90 -17.87 -27.70 4.15
CA ASP A 90 -19.23 -28.20 4.21
C ASP A 90 -19.59 -28.94 2.93
N LYS A 91 -20.30 -30.05 3.11
CA LYS A 91 -20.88 -30.84 2.03
C LYS A 91 -22.11 -30.12 1.48
N VAL A 92 -21.99 -29.63 0.25
CA VAL A 92 -23.05 -28.88 -0.45
C VAL A 92 -24.09 -29.84 -1.03
N LYS A 93 -23.64 -30.90 -1.70
CA LYS A 93 -24.52 -31.87 -2.35
C LYS A 93 -23.85 -33.24 -2.44
N VAL A 94 -24.67 -34.28 -2.32
CA VAL A 94 -24.32 -35.67 -2.61
C VAL A 94 -25.50 -36.32 -3.33
N PHE A 95 -25.22 -37.03 -4.41
CA PHE A 95 -26.21 -37.79 -5.15
C PHE A 95 -25.53 -38.92 -5.93
N GLU A 96 -26.28 -40.00 -6.14
CA GLU A 96 -25.87 -41.12 -6.99
C GLU A 96 -25.97 -40.65 -8.45
N ALA A 97 -24.85 -40.62 -9.15
CA ALA A 97 -24.78 -40.07 -10.50
C ALA A 97 -24.88 -41.17 -11.57
N HIS A 98 -24.23 -42.30 -11.33
CA HIS A 98 -24.10 -43.43 -12.26
C HIS A 98 -24.40 -44.75 -11.55
N THR A 99 -24.47 -45.84 -12.30
CA THR A 99 -24.62 -47.20 -11.74
C THR A 99 -23.31 -47.97 -11.66
N ASP A 100 -22.20 -47.34 -12.05
CA ASP A 100 -20.85 -47.90 -12.05
C ASP A 100 -19.81 -46.77 -11.85
N TYR A 101 -18.52 -47.13 -11.82
CA TYR A 101 -17.41 -46.24 -11.46
C TYR A 101 -17.35 -44.96 -12.29
N ILE A 102 -17.27 -43.82 -11.61
CA ILE A 102 -17.12 -42.52 -12.25
C ILE A 102 -15.64 -42.31 -12.61
N ARG A 103 -15.34 -42.21 -13.89
CA ARG A 103 -13.96 -42.06 -14.40
C ARG A 103 -13.51 -40.61 -14.46
N CYS A 104 -14.37 -39.72 -14.94
CA CYS A 104 -14.03 -38.32 -15.14
C CYS A 104 -15.20 -37.39 -14.80
N VAL A 105 -14.85 -36.21 -14.30
CA VAL A 105 -15.77 -35.09 -14.09
C VAL A 105 -15.17 -33.88 -14.79
N ALA A 106 -15.93 -33.25 -15.68
CA ALA A 106 -15.53 -32.02 -16.38
C ALA A 106 -16.51 -30.88 -16.05
N VAL A 107 -15.97 -29.72 -15.73
CA VAL A 107 -16.75 -28.52 -15.38
C VAL A 107 -16.83 -27.62 -16.60
N HIS A 108 -18.04 -27.17 -16.94
CA HIS A 108 -18.21 -26.22 -18.02
C HIS A 108 -17.63 -24.84 -17.64
N PRO A 109 -16.90 -24.15 -18.54
CA PRO A 109 -16.21 -22.91 -18.19
C PRO A 109 -17.16 -21.73 -17.86
N THR A 110 -18.31 -21.63 -18.53
CA THR A 110 -19.23 -20.47 -18.38
C THR A 110 -20.62 -20.85 -17.82
N LEU A 111 -21.33 -21.79 -18.44
CA LEU A 111 -22.64 -22.31 -18.01
C LEU A 111 -22.56 -23.19 -16.76
N PRO A 112 -23.63 -23.31 -15.94
CA PRO A 112 -23.63 -24.03 -14.66
C PRO A 112 -23.72 -25.56 -14.82
N TYR A 113 -22.86 -26.14 -15.66
CA TYR A 113 -22.90 -27.55 -16.01
C TYR A 113 -21.68 -28.34 -15.56
N VAL A 114 -21.92 -29.57 -15.10
CA VAL A 114 -20.92 -30.61 -14.88
C VAL A 114 -21.22 -31.79 -15.78
N LEU A 115 -20.22 -32.30 -16.51
CA LEU A 115 -20.27 -33.59 -17.17
C LEU A 115 -19.63 -34.65 -16.28
N SER A 116 -20.23 -35.83 -16.23
CA SER A 116 -19.63 -37.02 -15.63
C SER A 116 -19.61 -38.17 -16.64
N SER A 117 -18.52 -38.92 -16.63
CA SER A 117 -18.34 -40.13 -17.44
C SER A 117 -18.09 -41.34 -16.55
N SER A 118 -18.63 -42.49 -16.96
CA SER A 118 -18.63 -43.71 -16.13
C SER A 118 -18.39 -44.98 -16.94
N ASP A 119 -18.15 -46.07 -16.20
CA ASP A 119 -18.06 -47.44 -16.70
C ASP A 119 -19.44 -47.99 -17.12
N ASP A 120 -20.54 -47.33 -16.74
CA ASP A 120 -21.90 -47.64 -17.24
C ASP A 120 -22.12 -47.28 -18.72
N MET A 121 -21.06 -46.86 -19.43
CA MET A 121 -21.02 -46.47 -20.84
C MET A 121 -21.75 -45.15 -21.14
N LEU A 122 -22.24 -44.45 -20.12
CA LEU A 122 -23.00 -43.22 -20.27
C LEU A 122 -22.15 -42.00 -19.90
N ILE A 123 -22.53 -40.88 -20.51
CA ILE A 123 -22.09 -39.55 -20.08
C ILE A 123 -23.33 -38.78 -19.67
N LYS A 124 -23.30 -38.15 -18.50
CA LYS A 124 -24.44 -37.40 -17.96
C LYS A 124 -24.08 -35.93 -17.76
N LEU A 125 -25.03 -35.05 -18.08
CA LEU A 125 -24.95 -33.61 -17.87
C LEU A 125 -25.78 -33.20 -16.65
N TRP A 126 -25.16 -32.50 -15.71
CA TRP A 126 -25.77 -32.06 -14.46
C TRP A 126 -25.82 -30.54 -14.40
N ASP A 127 -26.99 -29.99 -14.08
CA ASP A 127 -27.21 -28.56 -13.88
C ASP A 127 -27.36 -28.24 -12.40
N TRP A 128 -26.39 -27.55 -11.81
CA TRP A 128 -26.42 -27.22 -10.39
C TRP A 128 -27.32 -26.04 -10.03
N GLU A 129 -27.68 -25.18 -10.98
CA GLU A 129 -28.65 -24.11 -10.73
C GLU A 129 -30.07 -24.66 -10.67
N LYS A 130 -30.32 -25.75 -11.37
CA LYS A 130 -31.57 -26.53 -11.26
C LYS A 130 -31.51 -27.62 -10.18
N GLY A 131 -30.63 -27.49 -9.20
CA GLY A 131 -30.56 -28.42 -8.06
C GLY A 131 -29.86 -29.75 -8.34
N TRP A 132 -28.91 -29.78 -9.27
CA TRP A 132 -28.16 -30.97 -9.72
C TRP A 132 -29.04 -32.00 -10.43
N VAL A 133 -29.99 -31.55 -11.24
CA VAL A 133 -30.80 -32.43 -12.09
C VAL A 133 -29.99 -32.88 -13.29
N CYS A 134 -30.11 -34.16 -13.65
CA CYS A 134 -29.57 -34.70 -14.91
C CYS A 134 -30.37 -34.13 -16.08
N THR A 135 -29.78 -33.19 -16.82
CA THR A 135 -30.46 -32.51 -17.94
C THR A 135 -30.40 -33.30 -19.23
N GLN A 136 -29.30 -34.03 -19.45
CA GLN A 136 -29.11 -34.84 -20.66
C GLN A 136 -28.27 -36.09 -20.37
N ILE A 137 -28.59 -37.16 -21.09
CA ILE A 137 -27.80 -38.41 -21.10
C ILE A 137 -27.30 -38.61 -22.53
N PHE A 138 -26.01 -38.84 -22.69
CA PHE A 138 -25.38 -39.10 -23.98
C PHE A 138 -25.04 -40.59 -24.07
N GLU A 139 -25.72 -41.27 -24.98
CA GLU A 139 -25.59 -42.71 -25.20
C GLU A 139 -24.94 -42.96 -26.56
N GLY A 140 -24.04 -43.93 -26.65
CA GLY A 140 -23.46 -44.33 -27.94
C GLY A 140 -22.06 -44.93 -27.88
N HIS A 141 -21.37 -44.85 -26.74
CA HIS A 141 -20.18 -45.65 -26.50
C HIS A 141 -20.55 -47.10 -26.17
N SER A 142 -19.66 -48.04 -26.51
CA SER A 142 -19.86 -49.47 -26.28
C SER A 142 -18.98 -50.06 -25.18
N HIS A 143 -18.20 -49.21 -24.52
CA HIS A 143 -17.34 -49.55 -23.39
C HIS A 143 -17.14 -48.32 -22.50
N TYR A 144 -16.50 -48.53 -21.34
CA TYR A 144 -16.12 -47.54 -20.33
C TYR A 144 -15.66 -46.21 -20.93
N VAL A 145 -16.27 -45.12 -20.46
CA VAL A 145 -15.93 -43.77 -20.89
C VAL A 145 -14.89 -43.19 -19.93
N MET A 146 -13.63 -43.24 -20.35
CA MET A 146 -12.46 -42.96 -19.51
C MET A 146 -12.30 -41.47 -19.21
N GLN A 147 -12.55 -40.59 -20.18
CA GLN A 147 -12.40 -39.15 -19.99
C GLN A 147 -13.38 -38.36 -20.85
N VAL A 148 -13.82 -37.22 -20.32
CA VAL A 148 -14.58 -36.19 -21.04
C VAL A 148 -13.87 -34.85 -20.92
N THR A 149 -13.90 -34.05 -21.99
CA THR A 149 -13.30 -32.71 -21.99
C THR A 149 -14.11 -31.75 -22.86
N PHE A 150 -14.36 -30.55 -22.35
CA PHE A 150 -15.03 -29.49 -23.10
C PHE A 150 -14.10 -28.91 -24.15
N ASN A 151 -14.66 -28.56 -25.31
CA ASN A 151 -13.93 -27.80 -26.30
C ASN A 151 -13.72 -26.36 -25.78
N PRO A 152 -12.47 -25.89 -25.63
CA PRO A 152 -12.17 -24.56 -25.10
C PRO A 152 -12.53 -23.44 -26.08
N LYS A 153 -12.67 -23.73 -27.38
CA LYS A 153 -13.01 -22.76 -28.44
C LYS A 153 -14.52 -22.64 -28.66
N ASP A 154 -15.23 -23.76 -28.59
CA ASP A 154 -16.69 -23.82 -28.67
C ASP A 154 -17.24 -24.57 -27.45
N THR A 155 -17.68 -23.82 -26.45
CA THR A 155 -18.13 -24.37 -25.17
C THR A 155 -19.38 -25.26 -25.28
N ASN A 156 -20.10 -25.22 -26.41
CA ASN A 156 -21.27 -26.04 -26.62
C ASN A 156 -20.92 -27.49 -27.06
N THR A 157 -19.65 -27.75 -27.36
CA THR A 157 -19.16 -29.08 -27.77
C THR A 157 -18.20 -29.68 -26.76
N PHE A 158 -18.14 -31.01 -26.70
CA PHE A 158 -17.20 -31.75 -25.87
C PHE A 158 -16.77 -33.05 -26.54
N ALA A 159 -15.61 -33.58 -26.14
CA ALA A 159 -15.09 -34.86 -26.59
C ALA A 159 -15.16 -35.88 -25.46
N SER A 160 -15.38 -37.14 -25.81
CA SER A 160 -15.25 -38.28 -24.92
C SER A 160 -14.29 -39.33 -25.47
N ALA A 161 -13.47 -39.88 -24.60
CA ALA A 161 -12.59 -41.01 -24.87
C ALA A 161 -13.16 -42.28 -24.21
N SER A 162 -13.18 -43.38 -24.95
CA SER A 162 -13.66 -44.67 -24.46
C SER A 162 -12.69 -45.80 -24.78
N LEU A 163 -12.77 -46.86 -23.97
CA LEU A 163 -12.07 -48.11 -24.24
C LEU A 163 -12.62 -48.86 -25.46
N ASP A 164 -13.71 -48.41 -26.07
CA ASP A 164 -14.21 -48.91 -27.35
C ASP A 164 -13.36 -48.52 -28.57
N ARG A 165 -12.19 -47.92 -28.32
CA ARG A 165 -11.19 -47.44 -29.30
C ARG A 165 -11.58 -46.15 -30.00
N THR A 166 -12.76 -45.62 -29.71
CA THR A 166 -13.30 -44.45 -30.38
C THR A 166 -13.27 -43.21 -29.51
N ILE A 167 -13.32 -42.07 -30.20
CA ILE A 167 -13.58 -40.76 -29.62
C ILE A 167 -14.84 -40.23 -30.24
N LYS A 168 -15.75 -39.75 -29.40
CA LYS A 168 -17.00 -39.16 -29.86
C LYS A 168 -17.01 -37.68 -29.52
N ILE A 169 -17.40 -36.87 -30.49
CA ILE A 169 -17.61 -35.44 -30.30
C ILE A 169 -19.11 -35.19 -30.21
N TRP A 170 -19.52 -34.52 -29.16
CA TRP A 170 -20.91 -34.31 -28.80
C TRP A 170 -21.24 -32.83 -28.79
N ASN A 171 -22.54 -32.54 -28.86
CA ASN A 171 -23.10 -31.22 -28.68
C ASN A 171 -24.04 -31.28 -27.48
N LEU A 172 -23.98 -30.32 -26.56
CA LEU A 172 -24.83 -30.32 -25.37
C LEU A 172 -26.34 -30.34 -25.70
N GLY A 173 -26.73 -29.82 -26.87
CA GLY A 173 -28.12 -29.80 -27.32
C GLY A 173 -28.63 -31.10 -27.97
N SER A 174 -27.76 -32.08 -28.24
CA SER A 174 -28.10 -33.32 -28.94
C SER A 174 -27.67 -34.54 -28.14
N PRO A 175 -28.54 -35.55 -27.91
CA PRO A 175 -28.13 -36.80 -27.28
C PRO A 175 -27.21 -37.63 -28.19
N ASP A 176 -27.32 -37.47 -29.51
CA ASP A 176 -26.49 -38.17 -30.49
C ASP A 176 -25.13 -37.47 -30.70
N PRO A 177 -24.03 -38.24 -30.93
CA PRO A 177 -22.73 -37.67 -31.22
C PRO A 177 -22.71 -37.03 -32.61
N ASN A 178 -22.07 -35.86 -32.74
CA ASN A 178 -21.88 -35.18 -34.02
C ASN A 178 -21.06 -36.04 -34.99
N PHE A 179 -20.00 -36.67 -34.49
CA PHE A 179 -19.24 -37.68 -35.23
C PHE A 179 -18.40 -38.55 -34.28
N THR A 180 -18.00 -39.71 -34.79
CA THR A 180 -17.11 -40.68 -34.11
C THR A 180 -15.81 -40.78 -34.88
N LEU A 181 -14.67 -40.79 -34.17
CA LEU A 181 -13.34 -41.05 -34.71
C LEU A 181 -12.85 -42.40 -34.19
N ASP A 182 -12.42 -43.28 -35.08
CA ASP A 182 -11.71 -44.51 -34.72
C ASP A 182 -10.23 -44.17 -34.51
N ALA A 183 -9.82 -44.05 -33.24
CA ALA A 183 -8.59 -43.36 -32.89
C ALA A 183 -7.40 -44.34 -32.75
N HIS A 184 -7.59 -45.47 -32.08
CA HIS A 184 -6.49 -46.33 -31.65
C HIS A 184 -6.77 -47.81 -31.88
N GLN A 185 -5.73 -48.65 -31.83
CA GLN A 185 -5.91 -50.10 -31.96
C GLN A 185 -6.44 -50.73 -30.66
N LYS A 186 -6.18 -50.07 -29.53
CA LYS A 186 -6.69 -50.40 -28.20
C LYS A 186 -7.52 -49.24 -27.63
N GLY A 187 -8.00 -49.39 -26.41
CA GLY A 187 -8.84 -48.40 -25.75
C GLY A 187 -8.17 -47.04 -25.59
N VAL A 188 -8.97 -45.98 -25.67
CA VAL A 188 -8.51 -44.59 -25.48
C VAL A 188 -8.73 -44.21 -24.01
N ASN A 189 -7.65 -43.84 -23.34
CA ASN A 189 -7.68 -43.49 -21.92
C ASN A 189 -7.97 -42.01 -21.70
N CYS A 190 -7.40 -41.17 -22.55
CA CYS A 190 -7.41 -39.73 -22.33
C CYS A 190 -7.54 -38.95 -23.63
N VAL A 191 -8.14 -37.76 -23.53
CA VAL A 191 -8.35 -36.84 -24.65
C VAL A 191 -8.25 -35.39 -24.16
N ASP A 192 -7.63 -34.53 -24.96
CA ASP A 192 -7.54 -33.10 -24.70
C ASP A 192 -7.63 -32.27 -25.99
N TYR A 193 -8.14 -31.04 -25.88
CA TYR A 193 -8.25 -30.10 -27.00
C TYR A 193 -7.06 -29.16 -27.06
N PHE A 194 -6.65 -28.82 -28.28
CA PHE A 194 -5.68 -27.75 -28.46
C PHE A 194 -6.30 -26.39 -28.14
N THR A 195 -5.69 -25.69 -27.20
CA THR A 195 -6.17 -24.40 -26.67
C THR A 195 -5.56 -23.19 -27.37
N GLY A 196 -4.45 -23.34 -28.09
CA GLY A 196 -3.73 -22.25 -28.76
C GLY A 196 -4.17 -22.02 -30.21
N GLY A 197 -4.05 -20.78 -30.70
CA GLY A 197 -4.26 -20.40 -32.11
C GLY A 197 -5.56 -20.91 -32.74
N ASP A 198 -5.61 -20.93 -34.08
CA ASP A 198 -6.81 -21.35 -34.83
C ASP A 198 -6.86 -22.85 -35.19
N LYS A 199 -5.81 -23.63 -34.87
CA LYS A 199 -5.75 -25.05 -35.29
C LYS A 199 -6.83 -25.92 -34.60
N PRO A 200 -7.63 -26.70 -35.33
CA PRO A 200 -8.69 -27.54 -34.78
C PRO A 200 -8.15 -28.92 -34.35
N TYR A 201 -7.23 -28.95 -33.39
CA TYR A 201 -6.55 -30.20 -32.98
C TYR A 201 -7.08 -30.82 -31.69
N LEU A 202 -7.03 -32.14 -31.65
CA LEU A 202 -7.26 -33.01 -30.50
C LEU A 202 -6.02 -33.88 -30.27
N ILE A 203 -5.74 -34.23 -29.01
CA ILE A 203 -4.73 -35.22 -28.66
C ILE A 203 -5.35 -36.33 -27.83
N THR A 204 -4.85 -37.54 -28.04
CA THR A 204 -5.46 -38.77 -27.57
C THR A 204 -4.36 -39.71 -27.09
N GLY A 205 -4.57 -40.41 -25.98
CA GLY A 205 -3.61 -41.36 -25.42
C GLY A 205 -4.27 -42.72 -25.18
N SER A 206 -3.55 -43.80 -25.48
CA SER A 206 -4.09 -45.16 -25.52
C SER A 206 -3.19 -46.20 -24.85
N ASP A 207 -3.79 -47.37 -24.57
CA ASP A 207 -3.11 -48.60 -24.18
C ASP A 207 -2.26 -49.24 -25.30
N ASP A 208 -2.34 -48.71 -26.53
CA ASP A 208 -1.45 -49.09 -27.63
C ASP A 208 -0.06 -48.43 -27.54
N HIS A 209 0.22 -47.73 -26.43
CA HIS A 209 1.47 -47.05 -26.10
C HIS A 209 1.75 -45.81 -26.95
N THR A 210 0.82 -45.42 -27.83
CA THR A 210 0.94 -44.23 -28.67
C THR A 210 0.05 -43.11 -28.16
N ALA A 211 0.47 -41.87 -28.43
CA ALA A 211 -0.43 -40.71 -28.38
C ALA A 211 -0.62 -40.18 -29.81
N LYS A 212 -1.85 -39.86 -30.20
CA LYS A 212 -2.14 -39.36 -31.57
C LYS A 212 -2.74 -37.97 -31.54
N VAL A 213 -2.28 -37.15 -32.48
CA VAL A 213 -2.82 -35.81 -32.76
C VAL A 213 -3.78 -35.92 -33.94
N TRP A 214 -4.98 -35.42 -33.75
CA TRP A 214 -6.09 -35.48 -34.69
C TRP A 214 -6.53 -34.09 -35.09
N ASP A 215 -6.89 -33.93 -36.34
CA ASP A 215 -7.67 -32.80 -36.80
C ASP A 215 -9.14 -33.22 -36.82
N TYR A 216 -9.95 -32.59 -35.97
CA TYR A 216 -11.35 -32.96 -35.81
C TYR A 216 -12.26 -32.42 -36.91
N GLN A 217 -11.80 -31.47 -37.74
CA GLN A 217 -12.52 -31.00 -38.91
C GLN A 217 -12.32 -31.95 -40.09
N THR A 218 -11.06 -32.28 -40.39
CA THR A 218 -10.73 -33.23 -41.48
C THR A 218 -10.90 -34.69 -41.08
N LYS A 219 -11.05 -34.97 -39.78
CA LYS A 219 -11.19 -36.32 -39.20
C LYS A 219 -9.99 -37.22 -39.49
N SER A 220 -8.81 -36.61 -39.64
CA SER A 220 -7.58 -37.30 -40.01
C SER A 220 -6.56 -37.30 -38.86
N CYS A 221 -5.77 -38.36 -38.78
CA CYS A 221 -4.62 -38.40 -37.87
C CYS A 221 -3.51 -37.56 -38.46
N VAL A 222 -3.20 -36.44 -37.81
CA VAL A 222 -2.12 -35.53 -38.21
C VAL A 222 -0.77 -36.17 -37.91
N GLN A 223 -0.62 -36.75 -36.71
CA GLN A 223 0.62 -37.37 -36.30
C GLN A 223 0.43 -38.42 -35.21
N THR A 224 1.28 -39.45 -35.24
CA THR A 224 1.43 -40.44 -34.15
C THR A 224 2.72 -40.17 -33.38
N LEU A 225 2.60 -39.90 -32.09
CA LEU A 225 3.69 -39.74 -31.13
C LEU A 225 3.99 -41.12 -30.52
N ASP A 226 5.08 -41.71 -30.99
CA ASP A 226 5.53 -43.03 -30.55
C ASP A 226 6.80 -42.94 -29.70
N GLY A 227 6.85 -43.76 -28.66
CA GLY A 227 8.07 -44.01 -27.91
C GLY A 227 7.87 -44.41 -26.45
N HIS A 228 6.67 -44.27 -25.88
CA HIS A 228 6.38 -44.78 -24.54
C HIS A 228 6.42 -46.32 -24.53
N THR A 229 6.80 -46.92 -23.40
CA THR A 229 6.91 -48.38 -23.29
C THR A 229 5.67 -49.03 -22.66
N HIS A 230 4.81 -48.23 -22.04
CA HIS A 230 3.56 -48.66 -21.41
C HIS A 230 2.41 -47.71 -21.78
N ASN A 231 1.21 -47.98 -21.24
CA ASN A 231 -0.01 -47.24 -21.54
C ASN A 231 0.17 -45.74 -21.33
N VAL A 232 -0.39 -44.94 -22.24
CA VAL A 232 -0.45 -43.49 -22.07
C VAL A 232 -1.72 -43.17 -21.27
N SER A 233 -1.52 -42.70 -20.05
CA SER A 233 -2.60 -42.48 -19.06
C SER A 233 -3.14 -41.05 -19.09
N ALA A 234 -2.30 -40.07 -19.43
CA ALA A 234 -2.67 -38.66 -19.49
C ALA A 234 -2.00 -37.97 -20.68
N VAL A 235 -2.76 -37.12 -21.37
CA VAL A 235 -2.26 -36.26 -22.44
C VAL A 235 -2.77 -34.84 -22.24
N CYS A 236 -1.98 -33.86 -22.64
CA CYS A 236 -2.36 -32.46 -22.53
C CYS A 236 -1.63 -31.59 -23.55
N PHE A 237 -2.35 -30.62 -24.12
CA PHE A 237 -1.73 -29.47 -24.78
C PHE A 237 -1.42 -28.38 -23.78
N HIS A 238 -0.17 -27.93 -23.72
CA HIS A 238 0.16 -26.78 -22.90
C HIS A 238 -0.51 -25.51 -23.49
N PRO A 239 -1.17 -24.67 -22.68
CA PRO A 239 -1.93 -23.53 -23.19
C PRO A 239 -1.05 -22.42 -23.78
N GLU A 240 0.10 -22.11 -23.16
CA GLU A 240 0.96 -20.99 -23.58
C GLU A 240 2.19 -21.39 -24.42
N LEU A 241 2.74 -22.57 -24.17
CA LEU A 241 3.95 -23.08 -24.81
C LEU A 241 3.58 -23.99 -25.98
N PRO A 242 4.40 -24.07 -27.03
CA PRO A 242 4.13 -24.88 -28.22
C PRO A 242 4.52 -26.33 -27.93
N ILE A 243 3.98 -26.91 -26.86
CA ILE A 243 4.36 -28.25 -26.39
C ILE A 243 3.14 -29.10 -26.07
N ILE A 244 3.36 -30.39 -26.21
CA ILE A 244 2.46 -31.46 -25.84
C ILE A 244 3.12 -32.22 -24.70
N ILE A 245 2.33 -32.61 -23.70
CA ILE A 245 2.81 -33.38 -22.55
C ILE A 245 2.05 -34.70 -22.52
N THR A 246 2.79 -35.81 -22.50
CA THR A 246 2.23 -37.15 -22.36
C THR A 246 2.79 -37.81 -21.11
N GLY A 247 1.91 -38.41 -20.30
CA GLY A 247 2.25 -39.17 -19.11
C GLY A 247 1.90 -40.65 -19.31
N SER A 248 2.80 -41.53 -18.89
CA SER A 248 2.64 -42.97 -19.09
C SER A 248 2.83 -43.76 -17.80
N GLU A 249 2.30 -44.98 -17.82
CA GLU A 249 2.57 -46.02 -16.84
C GLU A 249 4.02 -46.55 -16.91
N ASP A 250 4.87 -46.05 -17.80
CA ASP A 250 6.32 -46.28 -17.75
C ASP A 250 7.05 -45.39 -16.72
N GLY A 251 6.30 -44.54 -16.01
CA GLY A 251 6.79 -43.59 -15.02
C GLY A 251 7.46 -42.35 -15.63
N THR A 252 7.43 -42.21 -16.95
CA THR A 252 7.98 -41.06 -17.65
C THR A 252 6.89 -40.08 -18.09
N VAL A 253 7.26 -38.80 -18.07
CA VAL A 253 6.50 -37.72 -18.72
C VAL A 253 7.32 -37.21 -19.89
N ARG A 254 6.78 -37.30 -21.09
CA ARG A 254 7.44 -36.83 -22.31
C ARG A 254 6.87 -35.49 -22.75
N ILE A 255 7.77 -34.59 -23.13
CA ILE A 255 7.45 -33.28 -23.67
C ILE A 255 7.79 -33.31 -25.16
N TRP A 256 6.78 -33.07 -25.98
CA TRP A 256 6.89 -33.04 -27.43
C TRP A 256 6.66 -31.63 -27.94
N HIS A 257 7.27 -31.29 -29.07
CA HIS A 257 7.01 -30.03 -29.74
C HIS A 257 5.66 -30.08 -30.48
N SER A 258 4.80 -29.07 -30.34
CA SER A 258 3.43 -29.10 -30.91
C SER A 258 3.36 -29.01 -32.43
N THR A 259 4.36 -28.40 -33.06
CA THR A 259 4.44 -28.25 -34.53
C THR A 259 5.30 -29.29 -35.23
N THR A 260 6.51 -29.57 -34.72
CA THR A 260 7.42 -30.57 -35.32
C THR A 260 7.19 -31.99 -34.80
N TYR A 261 6.42 -32.15 -33.70
CA TYR A 261 6.10 -33.43 -33.06
C TYR A 261 7.30 -34.27 -32.62
N ARG A 262 8.50 -33.67 -32.58
CA ARG A 262 9.69 -34.34 -32.05
C ARG A 262 9.65 -34.37 -30.52
N LEU A 263 10.24 -35.42 -29.96
CA LEU A 263 10.48 -35.52 -28.53
C LEU A 263 11.56 -34.51 -28.11
N GLU A 264 11.21 -33.58 -27.23
CA GLU A 264 12.11 -32.53 -26.72
C GLU A 264 12.78 -32.96 -25.42
N ASN A 265 12.00 -33.52 -24.48
CA ASN A 265 12.51 -33.93 -23.18
C ASN A 265 11.72 -35.11 -22.61
N THR A 266 12.37 -35.93 -21.79
CA THR A 266 11.75 -37.00 -21.01
C THR A 266 12.06 -36.78 -19.54
N LEU A 267 11.02 -36.59 -18.73
CA LEU A 267 11.12 -36.40 -17.30
C LEU A 267 10.81 -37.73 -16.60
N ASN A 268 11.69 -38.13 -15.69
CA ASN A 268 11.45 -39.25 -14.78
C ASN A 268 11.90 -38.82 -13.38
N TYR A 269 10.97 -38.81 -12.43
CA TYR A 269 11.22 -38.41 -11.04
C TYR A 269 11.24 -39.59 -10.06
N GLY A 270 11.12 -40.84 -10.55
CA GLY A 270 11.17 -42.03 -9.70
C GLY A 270 10.00 -42.15 -8.70
N LEU A 271 8.80 -41.70 -9.08
CA LEU A 271 7.56 -41.86 -8.30
C LEU A 271 6.62 -42.91 -8.91
N GLU A 272 7.18 -43.86 -9.65
CA GLU A 272 6.44 -44.89 -10.41
C GLU A 272 5.50 -44.28 -11.46
N ARG A 273 4.34 -44.90 -11.71
CA ARG A 273 3.45 -44.59 -12.84
C ARG A 273 2.84 -43.20 -12.77
N VAL A 274 2.67 -42.56 -13.93
CA VAL A 274 1.93 -41.31 -14.07
C VAL A 274 0.45 -41.61 -14.32
N TRP A 275 -0.46 -40.87 -13.70
CA TRP A 275 -1.91 -41.06 -13.86
C TRP A 275 -2.64 -39.81 -14.34
N ALA A 276 -2.17 -38.63 -13.96
CA ALA A 276 -2.88 -37.39 -14.25
C ALA A 276 -1.90 -36.25 -14.52
N ILE A 277 -2.29 -35.37 -15.44
CA ILE A 277 -1.59 -34.13 -15.73
C ILE A 277 -2.61 -33.01 -15.64
N GLY A 278 -2.23 -31.93 -14.95
CA GLY A 278 -3.02 -30.71 -14.81
C GLY A 278 -2.20 -29.50 -15.20
N TYR A 279 -2.86 -28.49 -15.74
CA TYR A 279 -2.23 -27.24 -16.13
C TYR A 279 -3.14 -26.06 -15.80
N LEU A 280 -2.56 -24.87 -15.72
CA LEU A 280 -3.28 -23.64 -15.48
C LEU A 280 -3.18 -22.74 -16.72
N LYS A 281 -4.33 -22.26 -17.23
CA LYS A 281 -4.37 -21.28 -18.33
C LYS A 281 -3.68 -19.97 -17.89
N GLY A 282 -2.90 -19.33 -18.77
CA GLY A 282 -2.15 -18.11 -18.44
C GLY A 282 -0.93 -18.33 -17.52
N SER A 283 -0.49 -19.57 -17.37
CA SER A 283 0.64 -19.98 -16.53
C SER A 283 1.48 -21.05 -17.25
N ARG A 284 2.78 -21.10 -16.96
CA ARG A 284 3.66 -22.17 -17.47
C ARG A 284 3.89 -23.27 -16.44
N ARG A 285 2.92 -23.47 -15.56
CA ARG A 285 2.98 -24.45 -14.48
C ARG A 285 2.15 -25.67 -14.86
N VAL A 286 2.76 -26.83 -14.65
CA VAL A 286 2.16 -28.13 -14.91
C VAL A 286 2.29 -28.97 -13.65
N VAL A 287 1.22 -29.65 -13.31
CA VAL A 287 1.15 -30.58 -12.18
C VAL A 287 1.03 -31.99 -12.73
N ILE A 288 1.75 -32.91 -12.13
CA ILE A 288 1.79 -34.31 -12.51
C ILE A 288 1.47 -35.15 -11.27
N GLY A 289 0.46 -36.01 -11.39
CA GLY A 289 0.08 -37.00 -10.38
C GLY A 289 0.68 -38.36 -10.70
N TYR A 290 1.36 -38.93 -9.71
CA TYR A 290 2.05 -40.21 -9.75
C TYR A 290 1.41 -41.23 -8.80
N ASP A 291 1.89 -42.48 -8.85
CA ASP A 291 1.63 -43.51 -7.85
C ASP A 291 2.09 -43.11 -6.43
N GLU A 292 3.24 -42.44 -6.32
CA GLU A 292 3.80 -42.03 -5.01
C GLU A 292 3.76 -40.52 -4.77
N GLY A 293 2.81 -39.80 -5.39
CA GLY A 293 2.51 -38.42 -5.01
C GLY A 293 2.36 -37.43 -6.16
N THR A 294 2.54 -36.14 -5.85
CA THR A 294 2.28 -35.03 -6.76
C THR A 294 3.52 -34.18 -6.95
N ILE A 295 3.86 -33.84 -8.21
CA ILE A 295 4.94 -32.92 -8.54
C ILE A 295 4.38 -31.74 -9.34
N MET A 296 4.76 -30.52 -8.96
CA MET A 296 4.55 -29.33 -9.78
C MET A 296 5.86 -28.86 -10.40
N VAL A 297 5.82 -28.62 -11.71
CA VAL A 297 6.93 -28.17 -12.52
C VAL A 297 6.57 -26.84 -13.18
N LYS A 298 7.51 -25.90 -13.20
CA LYS A 298 7.44 -24.66 -13.98
C LYS A 298 8.30 -24.80 -15.24
N LEU A 299 7.70 -24.59 -16.40
CA LEU A 299 8.32 -24.70 -17.72
C LEU A 299 8.72 -23.30 -18.21
N GLY A 300 9.97 -22.92 -18.02
CA GLY A 300 10.50 -21.64 -18.47
C GLY A 300 10.00 -20.41 -17.68
N ARG A 301 10.35 -19.22 -18.19
CA ARG A 301 10.03 -17.92 -17.59
C ARG A 301 8.77 -17.32 -18.20
N GLU A 302 7.91 -16.71 -17.39
CA GLU A 302 6.66 -16.06 -17.85
C GLU A 302 6.91 -14.59 -18.18
N VAL A 303 7.82 -14.34 -19.13
CA VAL A 303 8.10 -12.99 -19.65
C VAL A 303 7.29 -12.82 -20.94
N PRO A 304 6.54 -11.71 -21.11
CA PRO A 304 5.87 -11.41 -22.36
C PRO A 304 6.91 -11.14 -23.44
N VAL A 305 6.69 -11.72 -24.63
CA VAL A 305 7.59 -11.55 -25.77
C VAL A 305 7.12 -10.30 -26.52
N ALA A 306 7.60 -9.15 -26.09
CA ALA A 306 7.19 -7.85 -26.60
C ALA A 306 8.38 -6.88 -26.68
N SER A 307 8.29 -5.94 -27.60
CA SER A 307 9.22 -4.83 -27.72
C SER A 307 8.49 -3.59 -28.21
N MET A 308 8.92 -2.43 -27.73
CA MET A 308 8.42 -1.13 -28.15
C MET A 308 9.52 -0.37 -28.87
N ASP A 309 9.18 0.34 -29.94
CA ASP A 309 10.09 1.30 -30.58
C ASP A 309 10.01 2.69 -29.92
N ASN A 310 10.95 3.57 -30.25
CA ASN A 310 10.99 4.95 -29.72
C ASN A 310 9.78 5.80 -30.16
N SER A 311 8.96 5.31 -31.09
CA SER A 311 7.76 6.01 -31.58
C SER A 311 6.49 5.64 -30.83
N GLY A 312 6.54 4.62 -29.96
CA GLY A 312 5.40 4.07 -29.23
C GLY A 312 4.67 2.94 -29.95
N LYS A 313 5.25 2.37 -31.00
CA LYS A 313 4.75 1.17 -31.66
C LYS A 313 5.26 -0.06 -30.90
N ILE A 314 4.33 -0.86 -30.41
CA ILE A 314 4.59 -2.11 -29.73
C ILE A 314 4.34 -3.25 -30.72
N ILE A 315 5.26 -4.21 -30.74
CA ILE A 315 5.09 -5.48 -31.41
C ILE A 315 5.29 -6.57 -30.37
N TRP A 316 4.34 -7.51 -30.31
CA TRP A 316 4.42 -8.65 -29.43
C TRP A 316 4.00 -9.93 -30.15
N ALA A 317 4.42 -11.04 -29.57
CA ALA A 317 4.09 -12.36 -30.06
C ALA A 317 3.20 -13.10 -29.08
N LYS A 318 2.05 -13.59 -29.58
CA LYS A 318 1.17 -14.50 -28.87
C LYS A 318 1.21 -15.84 -29.61
N HIS A 319 1.83 -16.84 -28.99
CA HIS A 319 2.19 -18.09 -29.67
C HIS A 319 3.01 -17.79 -30.95
N ASN A 320 2.54 -18.20 -32.13
CA ASN A 320 3.21 -17.92 -33.41
C ASN A 320 2.62 -16.70 -34.14
N GLU A 321 1.59 -16.07 -33.58
CA GLU A 321 0.93 -14.91 -34.16
C GLU A 321 1.61 -13.63 -33.67
N ILE A 322 1.90 -12.74 -34.61
CA ILE A 322 2.54 -11.46 -34.36
C ILE A 322 1.50 -10.36 -34.48
N GLN A 323 1.38 -9.59 -33.41
CA GLN A 323 0.44 -8.50 -33.30
C GLN A 323 1.19 -7.19 -33.07
N THR A 324 0.60 -6.10 -33.53
CA THR A 324 1.08 -4.75 -33.31
C THR A 324 0.01 -3.87 -32.75
N VAL A 325 0.47 -2.95 -31.92
CA VAL A 325 -0.31 -1.93 -31.26
C VAL A 325 0.48 -0.63 -31.31
N ASN A 326 -0.22 0.49 -31.41
CA ASN A 326 0.42 1.81 -31.37
C ASN A 326 -0.18 2.61 -30.22
N ILE A 327 0.67 3.07 -29.29
CA ILE A 327 0.22 3.88 -28.15
C ILE A 327 -0.41 5.20 -28.64
N LYS A 328 0.08 5.77 -29.75
CA LYS A 328 -0.46 7.01 -30.33
C LYS A 328 -1.89 6.91 -30.85
N SER A 329 -2.45 5.69 -31.00
CA SER A 329 -3.86 5.55 -31.39
C SER A 329 -4.82 5.87 -30.25
N VAL A 330 -4.34 5.86 -29.00
CA VAL A 330 -5.10 6.38 -27.86
C VAL A 330 -5.12 7.90 -28.04
N GLY A 331 -6.30 8.47 -28.28
CA GLY A 331 -6.44 9.90 -28.55
C GLY A 331 -5.83 10.75 -27.43
N ALA A 332 -5.27 11.91 -27.78
CA ALA A 332 -4.67 12.84 -26.82
C ALA A 332 -5.67 13.34 -25.76
N ASP A 333 -6.98 13.20 -26.02
CA ASP A 333 -8.07 13.67 -25.17
C ASP A 333 -8.51 12.64 -24.10
N VAL A 334 -7.92 11.45 -24.06
CA VAL A 334 -8.21 10.45 -23.01
C VAL A 334 -7.21 10.61 -21.89
N GLU A 335 -7.62 11.29 -20.82
CA GLU A 335 -6.88 11.28 -19.55
C GLU A 335 -6.96 9.87 -18.95
N ILE A 336 -5.86 9.13 -19.02
CA ILE A 336 -5.74 7.79 -18.42
C ILE A 336 -4.97 7.94 -17.13
N ALA A 337 -5.57 7.52 -16.02
CA ALA A 337 -4.90 7.54 -14.72
C ALA A 337 -3.68 6.59 -14.71
N ASP A 338 -2.71 6.91 -13.86
CA ASP A 338 -1.51 6.07 -13.73
C ASP A 338 -1.88 4.68 -13.24
N GLY A 339 -1.38 3.66 -13.93
CA GLY A 339 -1.70 2.26 -13.60
C GLY A 339 -3.06 1.77 -14.11
N GLU A 340 -3.73 2.50 -15.01
CA GLU A 340 -4.88 1.98 -15.75
C GLU A 340 -4.51 1.36 -17.11
N ARG A 341 -5.35 0.42 -17.56
CA ARG A 341 -5.13 -0.32 -18.81
C ARG A 341 -5.42 0.56 -20.01
N LEU A 342 -4.46 0.66 -20.91
CA LEU A 342 -4.62 1.39 -22.16
C LEU A 342 -5.58 0.64 -23.11
N PRO A 343 -6.62 1.30 -23.64
CA PRO A 343 -7.55 0.72 -24.60
C PRO A 343 -6.93 0.71 -26.00
N LEU A 344 -6.04 -0.25 -26.24
CA LEU A 344 -5.24 -0.32 -27.46
C LEU A 344 -5.88 -1.20 -28.54
N ALA A 345 -5.94 -0.70 -29.77
CA ALA A 345 -6.43 -1.45 -30.92
C ALA A 345 -5.36 -2.42 -31.44
N VAL A 346 -5.58 -3.72 -31.23
CA VAL A 346 -4.69 -4.79 -31.67
C VAL A 346 -4.87 -5.04 -33.17
N LYS A 347 -3.76 -5.02 -33.92
CA LYS A 347 -3.72 -5.37 -35.35
C LYS A 347 -2.80 -6.56 -35.56
N GLU A 348 -3.21 -7.50 -36.41
CA GLU A 348 -2.36 -8.62 -36.80
C GLU A 348 -1.37 -8.18 -37.88
N LEU A 349 -0.08 -8.48 -37.68
CA LEU A 349 0.98 -8.22 -38.66
C LEU A 349 1.25 -9.44 -39.54
N GLY A 350 1.14 -10.64 -38.95
CA GLY A 350 1.41 -11.90 -39.63
C GLY A 350 1.77 -13.00 -38.65
N THR A 351 2.31 -14.09 -39.17
CA THR A 351 2.78 -15.25 -38.40
C THR A 351 4.30 -15.36 -38.48
N CYS A 352 4.89 -16.03 -37.50
CA CYS A 352 6.30 -16.41 -37.50
C CYS A 352 6.44 -17.92 -37.73
N ASP A 353 7.44 -18.31 -38.52
CA ASP A 353 7.73 -19.72 -38.81
C ASP A 353 8.28 -20.47 -37.58
N LEU A 354 9.02 -19.75 -36.72
CA LEU A 354 9.57 -20.26 -35.47
C LEU A 354 8.76 -19.81 -34.26
N TYR A 355 8.85 -20.54 -33.14
CA TYR A 355 8.19 -20.11 -31.91
C TYR A 355 8.99 -18.96 -31.25
N PRO A 356 8.42 -17.75 -31.16
CA PRO A 356 9.12 -16.57 -30.67
C PRO A 356 9.39 -16.67 -29.17
N GLN A 357 10.67 -16.73 -28.78
CA GLN A 357 11.11 -16.69 -27.38
C GLN A 357 11.58 -15.30 -26.96
N ASN A 358 12.14 -14.55 -27.90
CA ASN A 358 12.59 -13.17 -27.69
C ASN A 358 12.26 -12.35 -28.93
N LEU A 359 11.86 -11.10 -28.72
CA LEU A 359 11.51 -10.15 -29.76
C LEU A 359 12.08 -8.80 -29.38
N LYS A 360 12.87 -8.20 -30.27
CA LYS A 360 13.45 -6.87 -30.05
C LYS A 360 13.43 -6.04 -31.33
N HIS A 361 12.98 -4.80 -31.21
CA HIS A 361 13.23 -3.79 -32.22
C HIS A 361 14.73 -3.51 -32.30
N ASN A 362 15.19 -3.15 -33.49
CA ASN A 362 16.47 -2.48 -33.61
C ASN A 362 16.34 -1.02 -33.10
N PRO A 363 17.45 -0.34 -32.77
CA PRO A 363 17.38 0.98 -32.13
C PRO A 363 16.62 2.05 -32.92
N ASN A 364 16.57 1.94 -34.25
CA ASN A 364 15.82 2.88 -35.10
C ASN A 364 14.37 2.46 -35.37
N GLY A 365 13.90 1.34 -34.81
CA GLY A 365 12.52 0.83 -34.94
C GLY A 365 12.15 0.25 -36.31
N ARG A 366 13.05 0.28 -37.31
CA ARG A 366 12.76 -0.17 -38.69
C ARG A 366 12.65 -1.69 -38.81
N PHE A 367 13.42 -2.42 -38.01
CA PHE A 367 13.52 -3.87 -38.05
C PHE A 367 13.17 -4.47 -36.70
N VAL A 368 12.65 -5.69 -36.73
CA VAL A 368 12.39 -6.50 -35.54
C VAL A 368 13.09 -7.82 -35.74
N VAL A 369 13.85 -8.24 -34.73
CA VAL A 369 14.37 -9.61 -34.68
C VAL A 369 13.45 -10.46 -33.82
N VAL A 370 13.17 -11.66 -34.31
CA VAL A 370 12.50 -12.71 -33.57
C VAL A 370 13.48 -13.86 -33.42
N CYS A 371 13.74 -14.28 -32.18
CA CYS A 371 14.62 -15.40 -31.86
C CYS A 371 13.82 -16.54 -31.24
N GLY A 372 14.10 -17.77 -31.66
CA GLY A 372 13.49 -18.99 -31.10
C GLY A 372 14.10 -20.25 -31.70
N ASP A 373 14.03 -21.35 -30.98
CA ASP A 373 14.47 -22.69 -31.42
C ASP A 373 15.95 -22.81 -31.90
N GLY A 374 16.79 -21.87 -31.45
CA GLY A 374 18.20 -21.78 -31.87
C GLY A 374 18.40 -21.08 -33.22
N GLU A 375 17.39 -20.33 -33.67
CA GLU A 375 17.36 -19.57 -34.91
C GLU A 375 16.91 -18.13 -34.64
N TYR A 376 17.22 -17.23 -35.58
CA TYR A 376 16.73 -15.88 -35.60
C TYR A 376 16.22 -15.50 -36.99
N ILE A 377 15.21 -14.66 -37.04
CA ILE A 377 14.70 -14.05 -38.27
C ILE A 377 14.51 -12.55 -38.03
N ILE A 378 15.01 -11.75 -38.98
CA ILE A 378 14.85 -10.29 -38.98
C ILE A 378 13.74 -9.93 -39.96
N TYR A 379 12.72 -9.25 -39.46
CA TYR A 379 11.59 -8.73 -40.23
C TYR A 379 11.64 -7.20 -40.32
N THR A 380 11.02 -6.63 -41.35
CA THR A 380 10.68 -5.20 -41.37
C THR A 380 9.51 -4.93 -40.41
N ALA A 381 9.63 -3.97 -39.50
CA ALA A 381 8.62 -3.69 -38.48
C ALA A 381 7.26 -3.25 -39.06
N LEU A 382 7.24 -2.59 -40.24
CA LEU A 382 6.00 -2.06 -40.84
C LEU A 382 5.22 -3.11 -41.64
N ALA A 383 5.89 -3.82 -42.55
CA ALA A 383 5.27 -4.72 -43.52
C ALA A 383 5.48 -6.22 -43.22
N TRP A 384 6.13 -6.54 -42.10
CA TRP A 384 6.44 -7.90 -41.66
C TRP A 384 7.11 -8.79 -42.71
N ARG A 385 8.02 -8.23 -43.52
CA ARG A 385 8.78 -8.96 -44.56
C ARG A 385 10.11 -9.46 -44.02
N ASN A 386 10.42 -10.73 -44.26
CA ASN A 386 11.71 -11.34 -43.92
C ASN A 386 12.86 -10.65 -44.68
N ARG A 387 13.94 -10.32 -43.98
CA ARG A 387 15.16 -9.70 -44.52
C ARG A 387 16.39 -10.58 -44.40
N SER A 388 16.53 -11.28 -43.27
CA SER A 388 17.67 -12.13 -42.98
C SER A 388 17.25 -13.17 -41.95
N PHE A 389 17.88 -14.33 -42.00
CA PHE A 389 17.68 -15.40 -41.04
C PHE A 389 18.99 -16.17 -40.82
N GLY A 390 19.07 -16.93 -39.74
CA GLY A 390 20.23 -17.79 -39.47
C GLY A 390 20.11 -18.51 -38.12
N SER A 391 21.12 -19.30 -37.78
CA SER A 391 21.21 -19.98 -36.50
C SER A 391 21.79 -19.05 -35.42
N ALA A 392 21.08 -18.94 -34.29
CA ALA A 392 21.47 -18.13 -33.14
C ALA A 392 20.90 -18.72 -31.85
N LEU A 393 21.75 -18.89 -30.83
CA LEU A 393 21.29 -19.03 -29.45
C LEU A 393 20.81 -17.69 -28.90
N GLU A 394 21.54 -16.62 -29.22
CA GLU A 394 21.24 -15.25 -28.80
C GLU A 394 21.58 -14.25 -29.90
N PHE A 395 20.87 -13.14 -29.89
CA PHE A 395 20.99 -12.05 -30.84
C PHE A 395 20.98 -10.72 -30.09
N VAL A 396 21.87 -9.80 -30.47
CA VAL A 396 21.92 -8.45 -29.89
C VAL A 396 22.22 -7.38 -30.94
N TRP A 397 21.60 -6.21 -30.77
CA TRP A 397 21.83 -5.02 -31.59
C TRP A 397 22.89 -4.10 -30.94
N SER A 398 23.71 -3.47 -31.77
CA SER A 398 24.43 -2.24 -31.43
C SER A 398 23.50 -1.03 -31.56
N PHE A 399 23.82 0.10 -30.91
CA PHE A 399 23.06 1.36 -31.09
C PHE A 399 23.05 1.85 -32.54
N GLU A 400 24.12 1.55 -33.29
CA GLU A 400 24.26 1.93 -34.69
C GLU A 400 23.50 1.02 -35.68
N GLY A 401 22.91 -0.09 -35.22
CA GLY A 401 22.15 -1.03 -36.04
C GLY A 401 22.96 -2.18 -36.65
N GLU A 402 24.25 -2.31 -36.32
CA GLU A 402 25.00 -3.57 -36.46
C GLU A 402 24.49 -4.60 -35.46
N TYR A 403 24.73 -5.89 -35.69
CA TYR A 403 24.29 -6.93 -34.76
C TYR A 403 25.30 -8.05 -34.61
N ALA A 404 25.26 -8.68 -33.43
CA ALA A 404 26.03 -9.87 -33.12
C ALA A 404 25.11 -11.03 -32.81
N VAL A 405 25.55 -12.22 -33.20
CA VAL A 405 24.86 -13.48 -33.01
C VAL A 405 25.79 -14.48 -32.33
N ARG A 406 25.28 -15.12 -31.28
CA ARG A 406 25.96 -16.25 -30.63
C ARG A 406 25.46 -17.55 -31.23
N GLU A 407 26.25 -18.16 -32.12
CA GLU A 407 25.90 -19.43 -32.77
C GLU A 407 26.13 -20.62 -31.83
N SER A 408 27.20 -20.55 -31.02
CA SER A 408 27.54 -21.50 -29.97
C SER A 408 28.28 -20.80 -28.83
N THR A 409 28.58 -21.50 -27.74
CA THR A 409 29.34 -20.94 -26.61
C THR A 409 30.75 -20.49 -26.98
N SER A 410 31.32 -20.97 -28.09
CA SER A 410 32.69 -20.65 -28.53
C SER A 410 32.74 -19.90 -29.86
N LYS A 411 31.60 -19.50 -30.43
CA LYS A 411 31.54 -18.85 -31.74
C LYS A 411 30.50 -17.74 -31.78
N ILE A 412 30.98 -16.53 -32.01
CA ILE A 412 30.18 -15.32 -32.16
C ILE A 412 30.41 -14.77 -33.56
N LYS A 413 29.35 -14.30 -34.22
CA LYS A 413 29.40 -13.68 -35.54
C LYS A 413 28.89 -12.25 -35.45
N ILE A 414 29.59 -11.33 -36.10
CA ILE A 414 29.23 -9.91 -36.17
C ILE A 414 28.84 -9.59 -37.61
N PHE A 415 27.72 -8.91 -37.76
CA PHE A 415 27.13 -8.54 -39.03
C PHE A 415 26.99 -7.03 -39.16
N SER A 416 27.18 -6.54 -40.38
CA SER A 416 26.97 -5.14 -40.74
C SER A 416 25.49 -4.75 -40.75
N LYS A 417 25.23 -3.44 -40.82
CA LYS A 417 23.89 -2.84 -41.00
C LYS A 417 23.15 -3.35 -42.26
N ASN A 418 23.89 -3.90 -43.23
CA ASN A 418 23.36 -4.47 -44.47
C ASN A 418 23.17 -6.00 -44.40
N PHE A 419 23.21 -6.59 -43.21
CA PHE A 419 23.02 -8.04 -42.96
C PHE A 419 24.12 -8.94 -43.55
N GLN A 420 25.27 -8.37 -43.90
CA GLN A 420 26.44 -9.14 -44.35
C GLN A 420 27.35 -9.45 -43.15
N GLU A 421 27.83 -10.70 -43.08
CA GLU A 421 28.80 -11.15 -42.07
C GLU A 421 30.11 -10.38 -42.23
N LYS A 422 30.50 -9.62 -41.21
CA LYS A 422 31.79 -8.91 -41.17
C LYS A 422 32.90 -9.79 -40.63
N ARG A 423 32.60 -10.53 -39.54
CA ARG A 423 33.61 -11.26 -38.78
C ARG A 423 32.99 -12.41 -38.00
N SER A 424 33.77 -13.47 -37.81
CA SER A 424 33.49 -14.53 -36.84
C SER A 424 34.63 -14.58 -35.82
N VAL A 425 34.26 -14.47 -34.55
CA VAL A 425 35.18 -14.41 -33.41
C VAL A 425 34.98 -15.65 -32.55
N ARG A 426 36.09 -16.23 -32.10
CA ARG A 426 36.09 -17.31 -31.11
C ARG A 426 36.65 -16.73 -29.80
N PRO A 427 35.80 -16.44 -28.80
CA PRO A 427 36.28 -15.97 -27.50
C PRO A 427 37.19 -17.02 -26.87
N THR A 428 38.13 -16.55 -26.03
CA THR A 428 39.06 -17.40 -25.27
C THR A 428 38.36 -18.21 -24.17
N PHE A 429 37.13 -17.84 -23.83
CA PHE A 429 36.28 -18.47 -22.83
C PHE A 429 34.93 -18.88 -23.42
N SER A 430 34.17 -19.69 -22.67
CA SER A 430 32.81 -20.08 -23.04
C SER A 430 31.84 -18.93 -22.80
N ALA A 431 31.39 -18.28 -23.87
CA ALA A 431 30.37 -17.23 -23.81
C ALA A 431 28.99 -17.84 -23.53
N GLU A 432 28.51 -17.65 -22.30
CA GLU A 432 27.18 -18.03 -21.83
C GLU A 432 26.12 -17.09 -22.39
N ARG A 433 26.38 -15.78 -22.40
CA ARG A 433 25.47 -14.73 -22.92
C ARG A 433 26.21 -13.64 -23.68
N ILE A 434 25.47 -12.92 -24.52
CA ILE A 434 25.92 -11.67 -25.16
C ILE A 434 24.93 -10.52 -24.89
N PHE A 435 25.45 -9.31 -24.74
CA PHE A 435 24.67 -8.07 -24.62
C PHE A 435 25.14 -7.06 -25.66
N GLY A 436 24.18 -6.30 -26.20
CA GLY A 436 24.45 -5.21 -27.14
C GLY A 436 24.25 -3.84 -26.50
N GLY A 437 24.45 -2.80 -27.31
CA GLY A 437 24.46 -1.40 -26.89
C GLY A 437 25.65 -0.67 -27.49
N THR A 438 26.30 0.20 -26.71
CA THR A 438 27.51 0.94 -27.13
C THR A 438 28.63 -0.01 -27.48
N LEU A 439 28.84 -1.04 -26.66
CA LEU A 439 29.85 -2.06 -26.81
C LEU A 439 29.20 -3.44 -26.91
N LEU A 440 29.91 -4.38 -27.53
CA LEU A 440 29.52 -5.79 -27.52
C LEU A 440 30.04 -6.42 -26.23
N ALA A 441 29.15 -6.82 -25.33
CA ALA A 441 29.55 -7.49 -24.10
C ALA A 441 29.36 -9.01 -24.23
N MET A 442 30.41 -9.76 -23.90
CA MET A 442 30.41 -11.23 -23.86
C MET A 442 30.54 -11.67 -22.40
N CYS A 443 29.60 -12.48 -21.94
CA CYS A 443 29.47 -12.85 -20.53
C CYS A 443 29.80 -14.33 -20.32
N SER A 444 30.64 -14.60 -19.32
CA SER A 444 30.83 -15.91 -18.68
C SER A 444 29.87 -16.03 -17.48
N ASN A 445 30.01 -17.07 -16.65
CA ASN A 445 29.22 -17.17 -15.42
C ASN A 445 29.66 -16.16 -14.34
N ASP A 446 30.96 -15.86 -14.28
CA ASP A 446 31.54 -15.08 -13.18
C ASP A 446 32.05 -13.69 -13.61
N PHE A 447 32.15 -13.43 -14.91
CA PHE A 447 32.70 -12.17 -15.43
C PHE A 447 32.08 -11.77 -16.77
N ILE A 448 32.24 -10.50 -17.13
CA ILE A 448 31.82 -9.91 -18.41
C ILE A 448 33.00 -9.20 -19.07
N CYS A 449 33.13 -9.37 -20.39
CA CYS A 449 34.15 -8.72 -21.20
C CYS A 449 33.48 -7.81 -22.24
N PHE A 450 33.91 -6.56 -22.32
CA PHE A 450 33.43 -5.59 -23.30
C PHE A 450 34.37 -5.53 -24.51
N TYR A 451 33.78 -5.50 -25.70
CA TYR A 451 34.50 -5.46 -26.96
C TYR A 451 33.99 -4.31 -27.85
N ASP A 452 34.88 -3.75 -28.64
CA ASP A 452 34.54 -2.83 -29.71
C ASP A 452 33.77 -3.56 -30.83
N TRP A 453 32.78 -2.91 -31.44
CA TRP A 453 32.01 -3.47 -32.56
C TRP A 453 32.81 -3.52 -33.88
N ALA A 454 33.73 -2.57 -34.11
CA ALA A 454 34.44 -2.47 -35.38
C ALA A 454 35.51 -3.55 -35.53
N GLU A 455 36.41 -3.66 -34.55
CA GLU A 455 37.53 -4.61 -34.62
C GLU A 455 37.38 -5.83 -33.70
N CYS A 456 36.41 -5.81 -32.78
CA CYS A 456 36.25 -6.82 -31.72
C CYS A 456 37.51 -6.97 -30.85
N ARG A 457 38.11 -5.82 -30.51
CA ARG A 457 39.19 -5.71 -29.52
C ARG A 457 38.60 -5.69 -28.11
N LEU A 458 39.25 -6.36 -27.17
CA LEU A 458 38.88 -6.31 -25.75
C LEU A 458 39.11 -4.88 -25.26
N ILE A 459 38.08 -4.29 -24.66
CA ILE A 459 38.12 -2.97 -24.03
C ILE A 459 38.36 -3.12 -22.54
N TYR A 460 37.55 -3.93 -21.86
CA TYR A 460 37.69 -4.14 -20.43
C TYR A 460 36.99 -5.40 -19.97
N ARG A 461 37.53 -6.03 -18.92
CA ARG A 461 36.93 -7.16 -18.22
C ARG A 461 36.48 -6.73 -16.83
N ILE A 462 35.26 -7.12 -16.45
CA ILE A 462 34.70 -6.88 -15.11
C ILE A 462 34.28 -8.22 -14.52
N ASP A 463 34.83 -8.56 -13.35
CA ASP A 463 34.55 -9.81 -12.64
C ASP A 463 33.28 -9.68 -11.78
N VAL A 464 32.12 -9.68 -12.45
CA VAL A 464 30.79 -9.69 -11.84
C VAL A 464 29.88 -10.70 -12.55
N SER A 465 29.04 -11.39 -11.77
CA SER A 465 27.98 -12.24 -12.33
C SER A 465 26.87 -11.39 -12.94
N VAL A 466 26.69 -11.49 -14.27
CA VAL A 466 25.73 -10.64 -15.00
C VAL A 466 24.48 -11.41 -15.38
N LYS A 467 23.34 -10.88 -14.95
CA LYS A 467 22.03 -11.34 -15.37
C LYS A 467 21.53 -10.58 -16.58
N ASN A 468 21.57 -9.26 -16.53
CA ASN A 468 21.17 -8.35 -17.58
C ASN A 468 22.08 -7.12 -17.59
N LEU A 469 22.12 -6.44 -18.74
CA LEU A 469 22.91 -5.23 -18.94
C LEU A 469 22.07 -4.18 -19.67
N TYR A 470 22.14 -2.93 -19.21
CA TYR A 470 21.38 -1.81 -19.75
C TYR A 470 22.30 -0.61 -19.99
N TRP A 471 22.40 -0.16 -21.23
CA TRP A 471 23.12 1.06 -21.59
C TRP A 471 22.20 2.27 -21.57
N ALA A 472 22.73 3.42 -21.16
CA ALA A 472 22.09 4.71 -21.40
C ALA A 472 22.17 5.09 -22.89
N ASP A 473 21.24 5.93 -23.35
CA ASP A 473 21.19 6.37 -24.76
C ASP A 473 22.39 7.26 -25.15
N SER A 474 22.98 7.98 -24.20
CA SER A 474 24.28 8.66 -24.38
C SER A 474 25.40 7.65 -24.65
N GLY A 475 25.25 6.45 -24.06
CA GLY A 475 26.21 5.36 -24.04
C GLY A 475 27.43 5.61 -23.16
N ASP A 476 27.34 6.58 -22.25
CA ASP A 476 28.38 6.91 -21.26
C ASP A 476 28.12 6.21 -19.92
N LEU A 477 26.87 5.79 -19.66
CA LEU A 477 26.50 5.05 -18.46
C LEU A 477 26.01 3.64 -18.83
N VAL A 478 26.35 2.68 -17.98
CA VAL A 478 25.90 1.29 -18.09
C VAL A 478 25.51 0.75 -16.73
N THR A 479 24.37 0.05 -16.68
CA THR A 479 23.94 -0.71 -15.52
C THR A 479 24.18 -2.19 -15.75
N ILE A 480 24.96 -2.81 -14.86
CA ILE A 480 25.15 -4.26 -14.79
C ILE A 480 24.24 -4.79 -13.67
N ALA A 481 23.20 -5.55 -14.03
CA ALA A 481 22.29 -6.16 -13.07
C ALA A 481 22.72 -7.60 -12.77
N SER A 482 22.98 -7.90 -11.50
CA SER A 482 23.24 -9.24 -10.98
C SER A 482 21.95 -9.89 -10.47
N ASP A 483 22.03 -11.01 -9.75
CA ASP A 483 20.85 -11.64 -9.15
C ASP A 483 20.39 -10.97 -7.85
N THR A 484 21.26 -10.21 -7.17
CA THR A 484 21.01 -9.59 -5.86
C THR A 484 21.19 -8.07 -5.87
N SER A 485 22.06 -7.56 -6.73
CA SER A 485 22.49 -6.16 -6.78
C SER A 485 22.51 -5.64 -8.22
N PHE A 486 22.69 -4.34 -8.38
CA PHE A 486 23.09 -3.76 -9.66
C PHE A 486 24.16 -2.67 -9.47
N TYR A 487 24.98 -2.53 -10.50
CA TYR A 487 26.14 -1.63 -10.52
C TYR A 487 25.94 -0.61 -11.64
N ILE A 488 26.12 0.67 -11.33
CA ILE A 488 26.13 1.75 -12.33
C ILE A 488 27.59 2.14 -12.57
N LEU A 489 28.04 1.98 -13.82
CA LEU A 489 29.39 2.35 -14.24
C LEU A 489 29.34 3.43 -15.31
N LYS A 490 30.36 4.29 -15.32
CA LYS A 490 30.64 5.25 -16.37
C LYS A 490 31.69 4.69 -17.32
N TYR A 491 31.46 4.84 -18.63
CA TYR A 491 32.35 4.42 -19.69
C TYR A 491 33.11 5.62 -20.28
N ASN A 492 34.43 5.62 -20.14
CA ASN A 492 35.30 6.71 -20.57
C ASN A 492 35.85 6.46 -21.98
N ARG A 493 35.10 6.89 -23.00
CA ARG A 493 35.45 6.69 -24.42
C ARG A 493 36.81 7.29 -24.80
N ASP A 494 37.12 8.48 -24.31
CA ASP A 494 38.34 9.20 -24.69
C ASP A 494 39.61 8.50 -24.19
N VAL A 495 39.54 7.88 -23.01
CA VAL A 495 40.64 7.08 -22.45
C VAL A 495 40.90 5.86 -23.33
N VAL A 496 39.83 5.17 -23.75
CA VAL A 496 39.94 3.99 -24.63
C VAL A 496 40.52 4.35 -26.00
N ILE A 497 40.03 5.44 -26.61
CA ILE A 497 40.54 5.90 -27.92
C ILE A 497 42.02 6.28 -27.81
N SER A 498 42.39 7.10 -26.82
CA SER A 498 43.78 7.52 -26.62
C SER A 498 44.71 6.35 -26.32
N HIS A 499 44.25 5.32 -25.60
CA HIS A 499 45.02 4.10 -25.37
C HIS A 499 45.30 3.34 -26.68
N PHE A 500 44.27 3.14 -27.52
CA PHE A 500 44.46 2.46 -28.81
C PHE A 500 45.31 3.26 -29.79
N ASP A 501 45.17 4.59 -29.81
CA ASP A 501 46.01 5.48 -30.63
C ASP A 501 47.48 5.48 -30.16
N SER A 502 47.72 5.26 -28.86
CA SER A 502 49.08 5.15 -28.31
C SER A 502 49.79 3.84 -28.71
N GLY A 503 49.07 2.86 -29.25
CA GLY A 503 49.62 1.57 -29.71
C GLY A 503 50.13 0.65 -28.60
N ARG A 504 49.77 0.90 -27.33
CA ARG A 504 50.13 0.03 -26.20
C ARG A 504 49.41 -1.33 -26.34
N PRO A 505 50.06 -2.45 -25.96
CA PRO A 505 49.40 -3.75 -25.93
C PRO A 505 48.32 -3.74 -24.84
N VAL A 506 47.17 -4.33 -25.16
CA VAL A 506 46.07 -4.51 -24.20
C VAL A 506 46.33 -5.80 -23.42
N ASP A 507 46.40 -5.70 -22.11
CA ASP A 507 46.57 -6.84 -21.19
C ASP A 507 45.27 -7.67 -21.09
N GLU A 508 45.31 -8.80 -20.38
CA GLU A 508 44.16 -9.71 -20.24
C GLU A 508 42.93 -9.06 -19.57
N GLU A 509 43.12 -7.97 -18.83
CA GLU A 509 42.06 -7.21 -18.15
C GLU A 509 41.48 -6.06 -19.00
N GLY A 510 42.18 -5.66 -20.08
CA GLY A 510 41.76 -4.58 -20.97
C GLY A 510 42.50 -3.26 -20.74
N VAL A 511 41.84 -2.15 -21.09
CA VAL A 511 42.33 -0.77 -20.94
C VAL A 511 41.98 -0.26 -19.54
N GLU A 512 43.01 0.05 -18.74
CA GLU A 512 42.83 0.69 -17.42
C GLU A 512 41.99 1.97 -17.52
N ASP A 513 41.14 2.21 -16.51
CA ASP A 513 40.23 3.36 -16.40
C ASP A 513 39.16 3.51 -17.51
N ALA A 514 38.98 2.48 -18.35
CA ALA A 514 37.89 2.45 -19.33
C ALA A 514 36.51 2.52 -18.66
N PHE A 515 36.36 1.94 -17.47
CA PHE A 515 35.15 2.00 -16.67
C PHE A 515 35.43 2.52 -15.27
N GLU A 516 34.54 3.39 -14.79
CA GLU A 516 34.53 3.91 -13.43
C GLU A 516 33.25 3.45 -12.73
N LEU A 517 33.35 2.80 -11.57
CA LEU A 517 32.19 2.42 -10.77
C LEU A 517 31.66 3.66 -10.04
N LEU A 518 30.43 4.07 -10.35
CA LEU A 518 29.79 5.19 -9.68
C LEU A 518 29.02 4.73 -8.44
N HIS A 519 28.16 3.72 -8.58
CA HIS A 519 27.25 3.30 -7.51
C HIS A 519 26.99 1.79 -7.53
N GLU A 520 26.80 1.20 -6.34
CA GLU A 520 26.36 -0.18 -6.13
C GLU A 520 25.09 -0.21 -5.27
N MET A 521 24.03 -0.83 -5.79
CA MET A 521 22.74 -0.91 -5.11
C MET A 521 22.37 -2.36 -4.80
N ASN A 522 21.98 -2.63 -3.57
CA ASN A 522 21.57 -3.96 -3.09
C ASN A 522 20.09 -4.25 -3.38
N GLU A 523 19.66 -4.01 -4.62
CA GLU A 523 18.32 -4.37 -5.10
C GLU A 523 18.38 -5.24 -6.35
N ARG A 524 17.43 -6.20 -6.43
CA ARG A 524 17.30 -7.06 -7.59
C ARG A 524 16.47 -6.41 -8.69
N VAL A 525 17.13 -6.08 -9.79
CA VAL A 525 16.49 -5.57 -11.01
C VAL A 525 15.82 -6.71 -11.79
N ARG A 526 14.54 -6.54 -12.13
CA ARG A 526 13.80 -7.46 -13.01
C ARG A 526 13.86 -7.00 -14.46
N THR A 527 13.44 -5.77 -14.71
CA THR A 527 13.62 -5.03 -15.97
C THR A 527 14.06 -3.62 -15.65
N GLY A 528 14.81 -3.00 -16.55
CA GLY A 528 15.25 -1.62 -16.42
C GLY A 528 15.43 -0.95 -17.77
N ILE A 529 15.35 0.38 -17.78
CA ILE A 529 15.62 1.25 -18.92
C ILE A 529 16.31 2.51 -18.41
N TRP A 530 17.15 3.10 -19.23
CA TRP A 530 17.70 4.42 -18.98
C TRP A 530 16.84 5.48 -19.65
N VAL A 531 16.68 6.62 -18.99
CA VAL A 531 16.08 7.83 -19.55
C VAL A 531 16.95 9.00 -19.10
N GLY A 532 17.78 9.51 -20.01
CA GLY A 532 18.86 10.45 -19.65
C GLY A 532 19.83 9.80 -18.64
N ASP A 533 20.10 10.52 -17.54
CA ASP A 533 20.93 10.06 -16.42
C ASP A 533 20.14 9.24 -15.37
N CYS A 534 18.87 8.95 -15.63
CA CYS A 534 17.98 8.25 -14.70
C CYS A 534 17.82 6.78 -15.09
N PHE A 535 18.19 5.87 -14.19
CA PHE A 535 17.96 4.45 -14.38
C PHE A 535 16.65 4.02 -13.74
N ILE A 536 15.64 3.76 -14.56
CA ILE A 536 14.31 3.33 -14.14
C ILE A 536 14.26 1.82 -14.17
N TYR A 537 13.79 1.20 -13.10
CA TYR A 537 13.70 -0.24 -13.02
C TYR A 537 12.56 -0.71 -12.15
N ASN A 538 12.18 -1.97 -12.31
CA ASN A 538 11.29 -2.63 -11.37
C ASN A 538 11.99 -3.77 -10.65
N ASN A 539 11.57 -4.01 -9.41
CA ASN A 539 12.17 -5.03 -8.56
C ASN A 539 11.25 -6.25 -8.35
N SER A 540 11.73 -7.22 -7.55
CA SER A 540 10.95 -8.44 -7.27
C SER A 540 9.79 -8.22 -6.31
N SER A 541 9.76 -7.08 -5.60
CA SER A 541 8.70 -6.64 -4.69
C SER A 541 7.62 -5.82 -5.38
N TRP A 542 7.59 -5.83 -6.71
CA TRP A 542 6.60 -5.14 -7.55
C TRP A 542 6.61 -3.62 -7.33
N ARG A 543 7.78 -3.02 -7.11
CA ARG A 543 7.94 -1.57 -7.08
C ARG A 543 8.55 -1.07 -8.39
N LEU A 544 8.04 0.05 -8.89
CA LEU A 544 8.66 0.82 -9.95
C LEU A 544 9.52 1.90 -9.30
N ASN A 545 10.83 1.78 -9.46
CA ASN A 545 11.83 2.64 -8.84
C ASN A 545 12.61 3.38 -9.93
N TYR A 546 13.20 4.52 -9.57
CA TYR A 546 14.33 5.08 -10.29
C TYR A 546 15.54 5.21 -9.40
N CYS A 547 16.71 5.14 -10.02
CA CYS A 547 17.99 5.42 -9.40
C CYS A 547 18.67 6.57 -10.12
N VAL A 548 19.08 7.58 -9.34
CA VAL A 548 19.82 8.76 -9.80
C VAL A 548 20.87 9.07 -8.75
N GLY A 549 22.14 9.21 -9.15
CA GLY A 549 23.22 9.62 -8.23
C GLY A 549 23.43 8.68 -7.03
N GLY A 550 23.02 7.41 -7.14
CA GLY A 550 23.13 6.42 -6.07
C GLY A 550 21.95 6.40 -5.09
N GLU A 551 20.97 7.28 -5.23
CA GLU A 551 19.74 7.23 -4.45
C GLU A 551 18.63 6.50 -5.21
N VAL A 552 17.91 5.63 -4.52
CA VAL A 552 16.76 4.90 -5.07
C VAL A 552 15.48 5.50 -4.51
N THR A 553 14.57 5.91 -5.39
CA THR A 553 13.25 6.40 -5.01
C THR A 553 12.17 5.54 -5.66
N THR A 554 11.18 5.11 -4.86
CA THR A 554 10.01 4.39 -5.37
C THR A 554 8.98 5.37 -5.93
N MET A 555 8.62 5.19 -7.20
CA MET A 555 7.54 5.98 -7.83
C MET A 555 6.17 5.38 -7.51
N PHE A 556 6.01 4.08 -7.77
CA PHE A 556 4.73 3.40 -7.71
C PHE A 556 4.86 1.98 -7.17
N HIS A 557 3.84 1.54 -6.46
CA HIS A 557 3.64 0.15 -6.07
C HIS A 557 2.74 -0.52 -7.12
N LEU A 558 3.24 -1.55 -7.77
CA LEU A 558 2.54 -2.31 -8.79
C LEU A 558 1.72 -3.42 -8.12
N ASP A 559 0.51 -3.62 -8.61
CA ASP A 559 -0.45 -4.65 -8.17
C ASP A 559 -0.08 -6.06 -8.67
N ARG A 560 0.69 -6.15 -9.75
CA ARG A 560 1.04 -7.38 -10.44
C ARG A 560 2.47 -7.33 -11.00
N PRO A 561 3.09 -8.48 -11.34
CA PRO A 561 4.39 -8.49 -11.99
C PRO A 561 4.30 -7.93 -13.41
N MET A 562 4.83 -6.72 -13.60
CA MET A 562 4.93 -6.07 -14.92
C MET A 562 6.38 -6.05 -15.44
N TYR A 563 6.54 -5.67 -16.70
CA TYR A 563 7.83 -5.58 -17.41
C TYR A 563 7.91 -4.24 -18.14
N LEU A 564 9.04 -3.54 -18.02
CA LEU A 564 9.25 -2.27 -18.71
C LEU A 564 9.33 -2.46 -20.22
N LEU A 565 8.55 -1.66 -20.96
CA LEU A 565 8.59 -1.59 -22.43
C LEU A 565 9.49 -0.43 -22.92
N GLY A 566 9.35 0.74 -22.30
CA GLY A 566 10.13 1.93 -22.63
C GLY A 566 9.45 3.22 -22.17
N TYR A 567 10.05 4.35 -22.51
CA TYR A 567 9.61 5.70 -22.14
C TYR A 567 9.29 6.52 -23.39
N LEU A 568 8.19 7.28 -23.34
CA LEU A 568 7.84 8.24 -24.39
C LEU A 568 7.92 9.66 -23.86
N ALA A 569 8.95 10.40 -24.28
CA ALA A 569 9.21 11.77 -23.84
C ALA A 569 8.06 12.73 -24.18
N ASN A 570 7.38 12.54 -25.32
CA ASN A 570 6.26 13.40 -25.73
C ASN A 570 5.04 13.32 -24.81
N GLN A 571 4.86 12.22 -24.08
CA GLN A 571 3.78 12.02 -23.12
C GLN A 571 4.28 12.01 -21.67
N SER A 572 5.60 12.16 -21.46
CA SER A 572 6.25 12.04 -20.15
C SER A 572 5.78 10.79 -19.38
N ARG A 573 5.73 9.64 -20.05
CA ARG A 573 5.19 8.39 -19.49
C ARG A 573 6.08 7.19 -19.77
N VAL A 574 6.22 6.34 -18.75
CA VAL A 574 6.83 5.01 -18.83
C VAL A 574 5.74 3.98 -19.06
N TYR A 575 5.95 3.09 -20.01
CA TYR A 575 5.02 2.01 -20.32
C TYR A 575 5.52 0.68 -19.79
N LEU A 576 4.62 -0.04 -19.15
CA LEU A 576 4.83 -1.40 -18.68
C LEU A 576 3.83 -2.35 -19.33
N ILE A 577 4.20 -3.61 -19.43
CA ILE A 577 3.37 -4.69 -19.94
C ILE A 577 3.30 -5.83 -18.94
N ASP A 578 2.12 -6.42 -18.76
CA ASP A 578 1.96 -7.64 -17.97
C ASP A 578 2.07 -8.91 -18.84
N LYS A 579 1.96 -10.08 -18.20
CA LYS A 579 2.00 -11.38 -18.89
C LYS A 579 0.80 -11.62 -19.82
N GLU A 580 -0.28 -10.87 -19.67
CA GLU A 580 -1.53 -10.98 -20.45
C GLU A 580 -1.56 -9.96 -21.61
N PHE A 581 -0.44 -9.26 -21.84
CA PHE A 581 -0.28 -8.21 -22.84
C PHE A 581 -1.15 -6.96 -22.58
N ASN A 582 -1.51 -6.71 -21.32
CA ASN A 582 -2.09 -5.44 -20.91
C ASN A 582 -0.96 -4.41 -20.77
N VAL A 583 -1.11 -3.26 -21.43
CA VAL A 583 -0.14 -2.17 -21.38
C VAL A 583 -0.67 -1.08 -20.45
N MET A 584 0.18 -0.62 -19.55
CA MET A 584 -0.10 0.37 -18.51
C MET A 584 0.88 1.53 -18.66
N GLY A 585 0.41 2.76 -18.47
CA GLY A 585 1.25 3.95 -18.45
C GLY A 585 1.39 4.51 -17.03
N TYR A 586 2.58 5.00 -16.71
CA TYR A 586 2.86 5.73 -15.47
C TYR A 586 3.55 7.05 -15.80
N THR A 587 3.05 8.13 -15.22
CA THR A 587 3.58 9.47 -15.44
C THR A 587 4.96 9.58 -14.82
N LEU A 588 5.89 10.06 -15.64
CA LEU A 588 7.27 10.31 -15.28
C LEU A 588 7.74 11.60 -15.96
N LEU A 589 7.66 12.68 -15.19
CA LEU A 589 8.17 13.98 -15.59
C LEU A 589 9.69 13.99 -15.46
N LEU A 590 10.37 14.05 -16.61
CA LEU A 590 11.83 14.12 -16.63
C LEU A 590 12.33 15.41 -15.96
N SER A 591 11.64 16.54 -16.16
CA SER A 591 11.96 17.82 -15.52
C SER A 591 11.95 17.74 -13.98
N LEU A 592 11.01 17.00 -13.39
CA LEU A 592 10.95 16.78 -11.95
C LEU A 592 12.15 15.98 -11.46
N ILE A 593 12.57 14.96 -12.22
CA ILE A 593 13.72 14.14 -11.86
C ILE A 593 15.01 14.93 -12.05
N GLU A 594 15.17 15.66 -13.15
CA GLU A 594 16.33 16.52 -13.42
C GLU A 594 16.47 17.58 -12.34
N TYR A 595 15.37 18.24 -11.94
CA TYR A 595 15.36 19.17 -10.81
C TYR A 595 15.88 18.51 -9.54
N LYS A 596 15.30 17.37 -9.13
CA LYS A 596 15.77 16.62 -7.96
C LYS A 596 17.24 16.24 -8.10
N THR A 597 17.69 15.85 -9.29
CA THR A 597 19.08 15.48 -9.57
C THR A 597 20.03 16.65 -9.37
N LEU A 598 19.69 17.83 -9.88
CA LEU A 598 20.52 19.03 -9.77
C LEU A 598 20.61 19.51 -8.33
N VAL A 599 19.47 19.51 -7.62
CA VAL A 599 19.44 19.79 -6.18
C VAL A 599 20.33 18.81 -5.41
N MET A 600 20.26 17.51 -5.73
CA MET A 600 21.14 16.50 -5.11
C MET A 600 22.62 16.70 -5.43
N ARG A 601 22.94 17.25 -6.60
CA ARG A 601 24.31 17.61 -7.01
C ARG A 601 24.79 18.94 -6.38
N GLY A 602 23.91 19.68 -5.71
CA GLY A 602 24.20 20.99 -5.13
C GLY A 602 24.19 22.15 -6.13
N ASP A 603 23.68 21.95 -7.34
CA ASP A 603 23.58 22.98 -8.39
C ASP A 603 22.19 23.61 -8.41
N LEU A 604 21.94 24.49 -7.44
CA LEU A 604 20.63 25.13 -7.23
C LEU A 604 20.27 26.14 -8.33
N GLU A 605 21.28 26.79 -8.93
CA GLU A 605 21.06 27.78 -10.00
C GLU A 605 20.37 27.13 -11.20
N ARG A 606 20.93 26.02 -11.69
CA ARG A 606 20.32 25.26 -12.80
C ARG A 606 19.01 24.61 -12.41
N ALA A 607 18.85 24.17 -11.16
CA ALA A 607 17.59 23.62 -10.69
C ALA A 607 16.47 24.67 -10.81
N ASN A 608 16.73 25.92 -10.41
CA ASN A 608 15.76 27.00 -10.47
C ASN A 608 15.39 27.40 -11.92
N GLU A 609 16.28 27.20 -12.89
CA GLU A 609 15.94 27.36 -14.32
C GLU A 609 14.94 26.31 -14.81
N ILE A 610 14.98 25.08 -14.26
CA ILE A 610 14.08 23.98 -14.63
C ILE A 610 12.73 24.07 -13.91
N LEU A 611 12.67 24.67 -12.73
CA LEU A 611 11.46 24.75 -11.90
C LEU A 611 10.19 25.21 -12.66
N PRO A 612 10.22 26.24 -13.54
CA PRO A 612 9.04 26.67 -14.31
C PRO A 612 8.52 25.63 -15.31
N SER A 613 9.35 24.66 -15.71
CA SER A 613 8.95 23.57 -16.61
C SER A 613 8.16 22.47 -15.89
N ILE A 614 8.16 22.46 -14.55
CA ILE A 614 7.42 21.50 -13.74
C ILE A 614 5.98 22.01 -13.56
N PRO A 615 4.94 21.19 -13.84
CA PRO A 615 3.56 21.56 -13.59
C PRO A 615 3.30 21.89 -12.10
N LYS A 616 2.45 22.88 -11.85
CA LYS A 616 2.12 23.36 -10.49
C LYS A 616 1.60 22.25 -9.56
N GLU A 617 0.91 21.26 -10.11
CA GLU A 617 0.40 20.09 -9.36
C GLU A 617 1.51 19.33 -8.61
N HIS A 618 2.74 19.35 -9.14
CA HIS A 618 3.87 18.67 -8.53
C HIS A 618 4.73 19.58 -7.65
N HIS A 619 4.43 20.88 -7.55
CA HIS A 619 5.22 21.83 -6.76
C HIS A 619 5.22 21.49 -5.27
N ASN A 620 4.10 21.02 -4.71
CA ASN A 620 4.09 20.53 -3.31
C ASN A 620 5.01 19.32 -3.10
N SER A 621 5.12 18.41 -4.09
CA SER A 621 6.06 17.28 -4.01
C SER A 621 7.52 17.75 -4.07
N VAL A 622 7.80 18.78 -4.86
CA VAL A 622 9.12 19.42 -4.89
C VAL A 622 9.42 20.08 -3.55
N ALA A 623 8.46 20.81 -2.98
CA ALA A 623 8.62 21.47 -1.69
C ALA A 623 8.85 20.47 -0.54
N HIS A 624 8.13 19.34 -0.46
CA HIS A 624 8.44 18.27 0.50
C HIS A 624 9.84 17.66 0.29
N PHE A 625 10.27 17.54 -0.96
CA PHE A 625 11.63 17.07 -1.25
C PHE A 625 12.68 18.07 -0.74
N LEU A 626 12.50 19.38 -0.94
CA LEU A 626 13.39 20.41 -0.42
C LEU A 626 13.38 20.47 1.12
N GLU A 627 12.20 20.36 1.74
CA GLU A 627 12.02 20.27 3.20
C GLU A 627 12.81 19.08 3.78
N SER A 628 12.71 17.90 3.16
CA SER A 628 13.44 16.69 3.61
C SER A 628 14.97 16.85 3.58
N ARG A 629 15.47 17.82 2.82
CA ARG A 629 16.89 18.17 2.71
C ARG A 629 17.29 19.35 3.60
N GLY A 630 16.35 19.91 4.37
CA GLY A 630 16.57 21.05 5.25
C GLY A 630 16.54 22.41 4.54
N MET A 631 16.17 22.47 3.25
CA MET A 631 16.01 23.74 2.50
C MET A 631 14.58 24.26 2.64
N ILE A 632 14.23 24.64 3.86
CA ILE A 632 12.85 25.00 4.23
C ILE A 632 12.43 26.33 3.59
N GLU A 633 13.37 27.26 3.37
CA GLU A 633 13.11 28.55 2.71
C GLU A 633 12.68 28.37 1.25
N ASP A 634 13.45 27.61 0.47
CA ASP A 634 13.11 27.30 -0.92
C ASP A 634 11.82 26.46 -0.99
N ALA A 635 11.59 25.56 -0.03
CA ALA A 635 10.36 24.79 0.07
C ALA A 635 9.12 25.70 0.22
N LEU A 636 9.22 26.77 1.04
CA LEU A 636 8.13 27.72 1.25
C LEU A 636 7.79 28.51 -0.02
N GLU A 637 8.79 28.86 -0.83
CA GLU A 637 8.59 29.58 -2.10
C GLU A 637 7.92 28.70 -3.17
N VAL A 638 8.29 27.41 -3.20
CA VAL A 638 7.75 26.47 -4.19
C VAL A 638 6.38 25.93 -3.79
N ALA A 639 6.10 25.77 -2.50
CA ALA A 639 4.84 25.22 -2.03
C ALA A 639 3.64 26.05 -2.50
N THR A 640 2.59 25.37 -2.97
CA THR A 640 1.35 25.98 -3.46
C THR A 640 0.18 25.80 -2.50
N ASP A 641 0.21 24.75 -1.69
CA ASP A 641 -0.84 24.45 -0.72
C ASP A 641 -0.73 25.39 0.50
N PRO A 642 -1.78 26.19 0.81
CA PRO A 642 -1.73 27.14 1.90
C PRO A 642 -1.53 26.49 3.27
N ASP A 643 -2.09 25.31 3.51
CA ASP A 643 -1.93 24.61 4.79
C ASP A 643 -0.46 24.20 5.00
N TYR A 644 0.16 23.58 3.99
CA TYR A 644 1.56 23.20 4.04
C TYR A 644 2.50 24.42 4.10
N ARG A 645 2.21 25.49 3.36
CA ARG A 645 2.98 26.76 3.42
C ARG A 645 2.95 27.38 4.81
N PHE A 646 1.80 27.32 5.49
CA PHE A 646 1.68 27.83 6.86
C PHE A 646 2.61 27.06 7.81
N ASP A 647 2.64 25.73 7.71
CA ASP A 647 3.49 24.89 8.56
C ASP A 647 4.98 25.18 8.31
N LEU A 648 5.39 25.34 7.05
CA LEU A 648 6.75 25.76 6.68
C LEU A 648 7.11 27.16 7.21
N ALA A 649 6.18 28.12 7.12
CA ALA A 649 6.39 29.49 7.62
C ALA A 649 6.56 29.53 9.15
N ILE A 650 5.78 28.72 9.87
CA ILE A 650 5.94 28.51 11.33
C ILE A 650 7.31 27.94 11.64
N GLN A 651 7.74 26.90 10.91
CA GLN A 651 9.02 26.25 11.13
C GLN A 651 10.22 27.20 10.93
N LEU A 652 10.11 28.13 9.97
CA LEU A 652 11.11 29.17 9.71
C LEU A 652 11.02 30.37 10.68
N GLY A 653 9.98 30.46 11.50
CA GLY A 653 9.72 31.64 12.34
C GLY A 653 9.31 32.89 11.54
N LYS A 654 8.88 32.73 10.28
CA LYS A 654 8.38 33.83 9.42
C LYS A 654 6.92 34.15 9.76
N LEU A 655 6.73 34.76 10.93
CA LEU A 655 5.41 35.02 11.52
C LEU A 655 4.50 35.91 10.65
N ASP A 656 5.08 36.88 9.93
CA ASP A 656 4.32 37.80 9.09
C ASP A 656 3.74 37.09 7.85
N ASP A 657 4.50 36.18 7.24
CA ASP A 657 4.05 35.31 6.15
C ASP A 657 2.97 34.33 6.65
N ALA A 658 3.21 33.68 7.80
CA ALA A 658 2.24 32.78 8.43
C ALA A 658 0.92 33.49 8.76
N LYS A 659 0.97 34.75 9.22
CA LYS A 659 -0.22 35.59 9.45
C LYS A 659 -0.99 35.84 8.16
N SER A 660 -0.30 36.21 7.07
CA SER A 660 -0.97 36.43 5.78
C SER A 660 -1.71 35.19 5.28
N ILE A 661 -1.11 34.00 5.44
CA ILE A 661 -1.71 32.71 5.07
C ILE A 661 -2.87 32.34 6.00
N ALA A 662 -2.74 32.59 7.31
CA ALA A 662 -3.81 32.33 8.28
C ALA A 662 -5.08 33.16 8.01
N ILE A 663 -4.93 34.40 7.51
CA ILE A 663 -6.04 35.25 7.09
C ILE A 663 -6.81 34.63 5.92
N GLU A 664 -6.10 34.00 4.97
CA GLU A 664 -6.73 33.32 3.83
C GLU A 664 -7.46 32.03 4.27
N LEU A 665 -6.86 31.24 5.17
CA LEU A 665 -7.40 29.95 5.62
C LEU A 665 -8.54 30.07 6.64
N GLN A 666 -8.56 31.14 7.44
CA GLN A 666 -9.54 31.37 8.52
C GLN A 666 -9.74 30.16 9.48
N SER A 667 -8.69 29.41 9.75
CA SER A 667 -8.73 28.24 10.65
C SER A 667 -8.36 28.59 12.08
N GLU A 668 -9.26 28.35 13.03
CA GLU A 668 -9.05 28.61 14.47
C GLU A 668 -7.80 27.91 15.02
N THR A 669 -7.57 26.65 14.62
CA THR A 669 -6.41 25.86 15.08
C THR A 669 -5.07 26.46 14.64
N LYS A 670 -5.02 26.97 13.41
CA LYS A 670 -3.83 27.62 12.83
C LYS A 670 -3.58 28.97 13.51
N TRP A 671 -4.64 29.76 13.75
CA TRP A 671 -4.54 30.99 14.54
C TRP A 671 -4.00 30.76 15.96
N LYS A 672 -4.42 29.68 16.61
CA LYS A 672 -3.89 29.31 17.92
C LYS A 672 -2.39 28.97 17.88
N GLN A 673 -1.96 28.16 16.91
CA GLN A 673 -0.54 27.82 16.72
C GLN A 673 0.31 29.07 16.45
N LEU A 674 -0.16 29.97 15.59
CA LEU A 674 0.51 31.24 15.33
C LEU A 674 0.56 32.12 16.58
N GLY A 675 -0.53 32.18 17.36
CA GLY A 675 -0.62 32.93 18.61
C GLY A 675 0.36 32.42 19.67
N GLU A 676 0.47 31.10 19.86
CA GLU A 676 1.45 30.48 20.76
C GLU A 676 2.89 30.84 20.38
N LEU A 677 3.22 30.77 19.09
CA LEU A 677 4.54 31.14 18.60
C LEU A 677 4.80 32.65 18.73
N ALA A 678 3.80 33.49 18.43
CA ALA A 678 3.88 34.95 18.61
C ALA A 678 4.09 35.34 20.08
N MET A 679 3.43 34.64 21.02
CA MET A 679 3.66 34.82 22.47
C MET A 679 5.08 34.42 22.86
N SER A 680 5.57 33.27 22.38
CA SER A 680 6.93 32.79 22.70
C SER A 680 8.05 33.69 22.15
N THR A 681 7.78 34.38 21.05
CA THR A 681 8.73 35.31 20.39
C THR A 681 8.58 36.76 20.86
N GLY A 682 7.60 37.05 21.74
CA GLY A 682 7.37 38.37 22.32
C GLY A 682 6.62 39.36 21.43
N LYS A 683 5.98 38.92 20.34
CA LYS A 683 5.14 39.77 19.47
C LYS A 683 3.71 39.85 20.01
N LEU A 684 3.51 40.63 21.08
CA LEU A 684 2.25 40.68 21.83
C LEU A 684 1.04 41.16 21.01
N GLU A 685 1.20 42.17 20.16
CA GLU A 685 0.11 42.68 19.30
C GLU A 685 -0.39 41.60 18.32
N MET A 686 0.55 40.87 17.71
CA MET A 686 0.22 39.76 16.81
C MET A 686 -0.45 38.61 17.57
N ALA A 687 0.02 38.31 18.78
CA ALA A 687 -0.59 37.30 19.63
C ALA A 687 -2.03 37.65 20.01
N GLU A 688 -2.30 38.92 20.34
CA GLU A 688 -3.66 39.40 20.63
C GLU A 688 -4.61 39.14 19.45
N GLU A 689 -4.23 39.59 18.25
CA GLU A 689 -5.03 39.37 17.04
C GLU A 689 -5.25 37.87 16.76
N CYS A 690 -4.21 37.05 16.92
CA CYS A 690 -4.30 35.60 16.71
C CYS A 690 -5.28 34.96 17.70
N LEU A 691 -5.24 35.35 18.98
CA LEU A 691 -6.12 34.82 20.02
C LEU A 691 -7.58 35.27 19.82
N GLN A 692 -7.80 36.50 19.32
CA GLN A 692 -9.13 36.99 18.92
C GLN A 692 -9.71 36.14 17.78
N HIS A 693 -8.93 35.90 16.73
CA HIS A 693 -9.35 35.07 15.60
C HIS A 693 -9.51 33.58 15.97
N ALA A 694 -8.72 33.06 16.92
CA ALA A 694 -8.85 31.70 17.43
C ALA A 694 -10.00 31.52 18.44
N MET A 695 -10.69 32.60 18.82
CA MET A 695 -11.69 32.62 19.90
C MET A 695 -11.18 32.04 21.24
N ASP A 696 -9.87 32.15 21.51
CA ASP A 696 -9.28 31.66 22.76
C ASP A 696 -9.44 32.69 23.87
N LEU A 697 -10.64 32.72 24.45
CA LEU A 697 -11.01 33.65 25.51
C LEU A 697 -10.12 33.51 26.76
N SER A 698 -9.59 32.31 27.03
CA SER A 698 -8.67 32.07 28.14
C SER A 698 -7.30 32.69 27.90
N GLY A 699 -6.76 32.55 26.69
CA GLY A 699 -5.51 33.21 26.30
C GLY A 699 -5.64 34.73 26.33
N LEU A 700 -6.75 35.27 25.81
CA LEU A 700 -7.05 36.70 25.88
C LEU A 700 -7.18 37.19 27.32
N LEU A 701 -7.82 36.42 28.20
CA LEU A 701 -7.92 36.76 29.63
C LEU A 701 -6.54 36.88 30.25
N LEU A 702 -5.65 35.92 29.97
CA LEU A 702 -4.29 35.93 30.49
C LEU A 702 -3.50 37.13 29.95
N LEU A 703 -3.61 37.42 28.65
CA LEU A 703 -2.92 38.53 28.02
C LEU A 703 -3.39 39.88 28.59
N TYR A 704 -4.70 40.14 28.59
CA TYR A 704 -5.24 41.41 29.06
C TYR A 704 -5.07 41.63 30.57
N SER A 705 -5.21 40.57 31.38
CA SER A 705 -4.94 40.67 32.83
C SER A 705 -3.48 40.94 33.13
N SER A 706 -2.56 40.36 32.35
CA SER A 706 -1.12 40.62 32.49
C SER A 706 -0.74 42.04 32.06
N LEU A 707 -1.40 42.58 31.04
CA LEU A 707 -1.21 43.95 30.57
C LEU A 707 -1.91 45.01 31.45
N GLY A 708 -2.89 44.60 32.26
CA GLY A 708 -3.77 45.53 32.99
C GLY A 708 -4.72 46.30 32.07
N ASP A 709 -5.07 45.74 30.90
CA ASP A 709 -5.94 46.40 29.92
C ASP A 709 -7.42 46.26 30.31
N ALA A 710 -7.94 47.25 31.04
CA ALA A 710 -9.33 47.30 31.47
C ALA A 710 -10.33 47.35 30.30
N GLU A 711 -9.96 47.97 29.17
CA GLU A 711 -10.84 48.05 28.00
C GLU A 711 -10.94 46.68 27.30
N GLY A 712 -9.79 46.01 27.12
CA GLY A 712 -9.69 44.64 26.61
C GLY A 712 -10.48 43.64 27.47
N ILE A 713 -10.34 43.69 28.80
CA ILE A 713 -11.10 42.84 29.74
C ILE A 713 -12.61 43.12 29.63
N SER A 714 -13.04 44.36 29.44
CA SER A 714 -14.47 44.68 29.31
C SER A 714 -15.07 44.15 28.00
N LYS A 715 -14.33 44.21 26.89
CA LYS A 715 -14.74 43.60 25.62
C LYS A 715 -14.79 42.07 25.74
N LEU A 716 -13.79 41.48 26.39
CA LEU A 716 -13.73 40.03 26.63
C LEU A 716 -14.89 39.54 27.51
N ALA A 717 -15.28 40.30 28.54
CA ALA A 717 -16.43 39.98 29.39
C ALA A 717 -17.73 39.85 28.58
N PHE A 718 -17.96 40.78 27.64
CA PHE A 718 -19.11 40.76 26.76
C PHE A 718 -19.09 39.54 25.83
N LEU A 719 -17.97 39.30 25.15
CA LEU A 719 -17.79 38.15 24.25
C LEU A 719 -17.94 36.81 24.98
N ALA A 720 -17.38 36.69 26.19
CA ALA A 720 -17.49 35.50 27.02
C ALA A 720 -18.93 35.25 27.48
N LYS A 721 -19.71 36.30 27.76
CA LYS A 721 -21.13 36.20 28.10
C LYS A 721 -21.95 35.70 26.89
N GLU A 722 -21.72 36.24 25.69
CA GLU A 722 -22.39 35.79 24.47
C GLU A 722 -22.10 34.32 24.13
N GLN A 723 -20.85 33.87 24.32
CA GLN A 723 -20.45 32.48 24.09
C GLN A 723 -20.84 31.51 25.23
N GLY A 724 -21.51 32.00 26.29
CA GLY A 724 -21.91 31.19 27.45
C GLY A 724 -20.76 30.71 28.33
N LYS A 725 -19.57 31.33 28.22
CA LYS A 725 -18.38 31.03 29.05
C LYS A 725 -18.44 31.85 30.34
N ASN A 726 -19.41 31.50 31.19
CA ASN A 726 -19.74 32.25 32.40
C ASN A 726 -18.57 32.43 33.38
N ASN A 727 -17.64 31.47 33.47
CA ASN A 727 -16.47 31.60 34.36
C ASN A 727 -15.52 32.72 33.92
N VAL A 728 -15.23 32.80 32.62
CA VAL A 728 -14.35 33.85 32.05
C VAL A 728 -15.03 35.21 32.17
N ALA A 729 -16.33 35.28 31.83
CA ALA A 729 -17.13 36.49 31.99
C ALA A 729 -17.16 36.96 33.46
N PHE A 730 -17.38 36.04 34.41
CA PHE A 730 -17.39 36.35 35.83
C PHE A 730 -16.04 36.90 36.29
N LEU A 731 -14.92 36.26 35.92
CA LEU A 731 -13.59 36.74 36.27
C LEU A 731 -13.30 38.12 35.67
N CYS A 732 -13.67 38.36 34.42
CA CYS A 732 -13.49 39.67 33.78
C CYS A 732 -14.30 40.75 34.52
N LEU A 733 -15.59 40.51 34.78
CA LEU A 733 -16.46 41.45 35.49
C LEU A 733 -15.99 41.69 36.93
N PHE A 734 -15.49 40.65 37.60
CA PHE A 734 -14.97 40.73 38.96
C PHE A 734 -13.68 41.54 39.04
N MET A 735 -12.73 41.32 38.10
CA MET A 735 -11.51 42.12 37.98
C MET A 735 -11.82 43.60 37.66
N LEU A 736 -12.89 43.85 36.90
CA LEU A 736 -13.40 45.19 36.59
C LEU A 736 -14.28 45.80 37.68
N GLY A 737 -14.39 45.19 38.87
CA GLY A 737 -15.20 45.74 39.97
C GLY A 737 -16.70 45.84 39.68
N LYS A 738 -17.19 45.26 38.56
CA LYS A 738 -18.61 45.27 38.13
C LYS A 738 -19.38 44.18 38.87
N LEU A 739 -19.50 44.35 40.18
CA LEU A 739 -20.05 43.36 41.09
C LEU A 739 -21.54 43.11 40.86
N GLU A 740 -22.30 44.12 40.44
CA GLU A 740 -23.74 43.97 40.10
C GLU A 740 -23.93 43.07 38.88
N ASP A 741 -23.12 43.26 37.83
CA ASP A 741 -23.12 42.41 36.64
C ASP A 741 -22.70 40.96 36.97
N CYS A 742 -21.78 40.78 37.93
CA CYS A 742 -21.40 39.46 38.43
C CYS A 742 -22.56 38.76 39.14
N LEU A 743 -23.30 39.47 40.00
CA LEU A 743 -24.49 38.95 40.67
C LEU A 743 -25.55 38.58 39.65
N GLN A 744 -25.80 39.45 38.68
CA GLN A 744 -26.75 39.21 37.62
C GLN A 744 -26.37 37.97 36.79
N LEU A 745 -25.09 37.79 36.46
CA LEU A 745 -24.58 36.62 35.76
C LEU A 745 -24.78 35.31 36.56
N LEU A 746 -24.58 35.35 37.89
CA LEU A 746 -24.84 34.21 38.77
C LEU A 746 -26.32 33.87 38.87
N VAL A 747 -27.20 34.88 38.90
CA VAL A 747 -28.65 34.69 38.88
C VAL A 747 -29.11 34.12 37.54
N GLU A 748 -28.65 34.69 36.43
CA GLU A 748 -28.96 34.23 35.05
C GLU A 748 -28.49 32.78 34.82
N SER A 749 -27.40 32.36 35.45
CA SER A 749 -26.87 30.98 35.39
C SER A 749 -27.49 30.01 36.41
N ASN A 750 -28.56 30.42 37.12
CA ASN A 750 -29.23 29.64 38.18
C ASN A 750 -28.33 29.24 39.38
N ARG A 751 -27.22 29.95 39.63
CA ARG A 751 -26.34 29.75 40.80
C ARG A 751 -26.73 30.68 41.95
N ILE A 752 -28.02 30.66 42.31
CA ILE A 752 -28.63 31.60 43.26
C ILE A 752 -28.01 31.56 44.68
N PRO A 753 -27.66 30.39 45.27
CA PRO A 753 -27.01 30.35 46.59
C PRO A 753 -25.64 31.05 46.58
N GLU A 754 -24.90 30.95 45.49
CA GLU A 754 -23.60 31.58 45.32
C GLU A 754 -23.74 33.09 45.09
N ALA A 755 -24.77 33.51 44.36
CA ALA A 755 -25.15 34.92 44.25
C ALA A 755 -25.49 35.51 45.62
N ALA A 756 -26.20 34.78 46.49
CA ALA A 756 -26.52 35.24 47.84
C ALA A 756 -25.26 35.40 48.71
N LEU A 757 -24.30 34.47 48.59
CA LEU A 757 -23.02 34.55 49.29
C LEU A 757 -22.15 35.71 48.77
N MET A 758 -22.12 35.90 47.45
CA MET A 758 -21.42 37.01 46.81
C MET A 758 -22.02 38.36 47.21
N ALA A 759 -23.35 38.46 47.24
CA ALA A 759 -24.06 39.65 47.71
C ALA A 759 -23.69 39.93 49.16
N ARG A 760 -23.79 38.94 50.07
CA ARG A 760 -23.37 39.12 51.47
C ARG A 760 -21.92 39.61 51.61
N SER A 761 -21.01 39.15 50.76
CA SER A 761 -19.58 39.42 50.89
C SER A 761 -19.13 40.73 50.24
N TYR A 762 -19.71 41.10 49.10
CA TYR A 762 -19.23 42.21 48.26
C TYR A 762 -20.29 43.29 47.99
N LEU A 763 -21.59 42.96 48.05
CA LEU A 763 -22.74 43.87 47.85
C LEU A 763 -23.87 43.59 48.87
N PRO A 764 -23.65 43.83 50.17
CA PRO A 764 -24.62 43.54 51.22
C PRO A 764 -26.01 44.13 50.96
N SER A 765 -26.09 45.32 50.36
CA SER A 765 -27.34 45.99 49.98
C SER A 765 -28.28 45.14 49.11
N LYS A 766 -27.73 44.23 48.29
CA LYS A 766 -28.49 43.35 47.40
C LYS A 766 -28.81 41.98 47.99
N ALA A 767 -28.31 41.66 49.18
CA ALA A 767 -28.47 40.32 49.75
C ALA A 767 -29.93 39.95 50.04
N SER A 768 -30.74 40.89 50.57
CA SER A 768 -32.19 40.68 50.82
C SER A 768 -32.93 40.31 49.51
N GLU A 769 -32.69 41.07 48.44
CA GLU A 769 -33.26 40.82 47.11
C GLU A 769 -32.90 39.42 46.58
N ILE A 770 -31.63 39.01 46.67
CA ILE A 770 -31.18 37.70 46.19
C ILE A 770 -31.67 36.56 47.10
N VAL A 771 -31.74 36.76 48.41
CA VAL A 771 -32.30 35.78 49.36
C VAL A 771 -33.78 35.57 49.09
N ALA A 772 -34.54 36.60 48.71
CA ALA A 772 -35.93 36.46 48.30
C ALA A 772 -36.07 35.61 47.01
N ILE A 773 -35.19 35.82 46.03
CA ILE A 773 -35.11 35.00 44.81
C ILE A 773 -34.76 33.55 45.17
N TRP A 774 -33.77 33.35 46.06
CA TRP A 774 -33.37 32.03 46.55
C TRP A 774 -34.50 31.32 47.29
N ARG A 775 -35.20 32.03 48.17
CA ARG A 775 -36.37 31.52 48.90
C ARG A 775 -37.45 31.06 47.93
N LYS A 776 -37.77 31.86 46.91
CA LYS A 776 -38.77 31.53 45.89
C LYS A 776 -38.38 30.29 45.07
N ASP A 777 -37.10 30.16 44.71
CA ASP A 777 -36.62 29.01 43.94
C ASP A 777 -36.56 27.74 44.80
N LEU A 778 -36.03 27.84 46.02
CA LEU A 778 -35.93 26.73 46.97
C LEU A 778 -37.31 26.22 47.40
N ASN A 779 -38.32 27.10 47.50
CA ASN A 779 -39.69 26.72 47.84
C ASN A 779 -40.32 25.77 46.80
N LYS A 780 -39.86 25.80 45.53
CA LYS A 780 -40.30 24.82 44.52
C LYS A 780 -39.81 23.39 44.83
N VAL A 781 -38.67 23.26 45.51
CA VAL A 781 -37.98 21.98 45.73
C VAL A 781 -38.18 21.48 47.17
N ASN A 782 -38.00 22.34 48.17
CA ASN A 782 -38.18 22.01 49.58
C ASN A 782 -38.72 23.23 50.37
N PRO A 783 -40.02 23.25 50.70
CA PRO A 783 -40.64 24.38 51.39
C PRO A 783 -40.07 24.60 52.80
N LYS A 784 -39.71 23.53 53.52
CA LYS A 784 -39.14 23.64 54.88
C LYS A 784 -37.76 24.30 54.88
N ALA A 785 -36.94 24.01 53.87
CA ALA A 785 -35.62 24.64 53.75
C ALA A 785 -35.74 26.11 53.32
N ALA A 786 -36.74 26.46 52.50
CA ALA A 786 -37.02 27.84 52.12
C ALA A 786 -37.49 28.69 53.31
N GLU A 787 -38.26 28.13 54.23
CA GLU A 787 -38.64 28.81 55.49
C GLU A 787 -37.45 29.05 56.42
N SER A 788 -36.42 28.19 56.40
CA SER A 788 -35.21 28.35 57.23
C SER A 788 -34.21 29.40 56.70
N LEU A 789 -34.38 29.91 55.48
CA LEU A 789 -33.56 31.02 55.00
C LEU A 789 -33.94 32.31 55.73
N ALA A 790 -33.01 32.87 56.49
CA ALA A 790 -33.20 34.15 57.16
C ALA A 790 -32.89 35.29 56.19
N ASP A 791 -33.76 36.29 56.17
CA ASP A 791 -33.53 37.55 55.45
C ASP A 791 -32.79 38.53 56.40
N PRO A 792 -31.66 39.13 55.97
CA PRO A 792 -30.95 40.14 56.77
C PRO A 792 -31.80 41.34 57.20
N GLU A 793 -32.82 41.72 56.42
CA GLU A 793 -33.71 42.84 56.77
C GLU A 793 -34.82 42.44 57.75
N GLU A 794 -35.35 41.22 57.63
CA GLU A 794 -36.42 40.72 58.52
C GLU A 794 -35.87 40.24 59.87
N TYR A 795 -34.64 39.71 59.88
CA TYR A 795 -33.98 39.18 61.08
C TYR A 795 -32.58 39.76 61.31
N PRO A 796 -32.43 41.08 61.57
CA PRO A 796 -31.11 41.71 61.78
C PRO A 796 -30.31 41.06 62.92
N ASN A 797 -30.99 40.53 63.93
CA ASN A 797 -30.37 39.89 65.09
C ASN A 797 -29.59 38.60 64.74
N LEU A 798 -29.85 37.99 63.58
CA LEU A 798 -29.14 36.79 63.10
C LEU A 798 -27.89 37.14 62.27
N PHE A 799 -27.68 38.41 61.95
CA PHE A 799 -26.58 38.91 61.13
C PHE A 799 -25.81 39.99 61.89
N GLU A 800 -24.81 39.57 62.66
CA GLU A 800 -23.87 40.48 63.32
C GLU A 800 -23.14 41.36 62.28
N ASP A 801 -22.90 42.63 62.62
CA ASP A 801 -22.22 43.62 61.79
C ASP A 801 -22.90 44.02 60.45
N TRP A 802 -24.19 43.71 60.26
CA TRP A 802 -24.91 44.02 59.03
C TRP A 802 -24.89 45.52 58.66
N GLN A 803 -25.07 46.40 59.65
CA GLN A 803 -25.02 47.86 59.44
C GLN A 803 -23.62 48.36 59.08
N VAL A 804 -22.58 47.74 59.62
CA VAL A 804 -21.18 48.05 59.32
C VAL A 804 -20.87 47.63 57.89
N ALA A 805 -21.34 46.46 57.45
CA ALA A 805 -21.15 45.99 56.08
C ALA A 805 -21.80 46.92 55.04
N LEU A 806 -22.99 47.48 55.33
CA LEU A 806 -23.64 48.47 54.47
C LEU A 806 -22.87 49.81 54.41
N ALA A 807 -22.29 50.25 55.53
CA ALA A 807 -21.48 51.46 55.58
C ALA A 807 -20.14 51.28 54.81
N VAL A 808 -19.50 50.12 54.96
CA VAL A 808 -18.30 49.73 54.20
C VAL A 808 -18.60 49.70 52.71
N GLU A 809 -19.74 49.12 52.30
CA GLU A 809 -20.17 49.09 50.90
C GLU A 809 -20.31 50.51 50.33
N SER A 810 -20.97 51.42 51.05
CA SER A 810 -21.15 52.81 50.59
C SER A 810 -19.83 53.56 50.39
N LYS A 811 -18.84 53.34 51.26
CA LYS A 811 -17.51 53.98 51.18
C LYS A 811 -16.64 53.32 50.12
N ALA A 812 -16.72 52.00 49.97
CA ALA A 812 -16.01 51.26 48.94
C ALA A 812 -16.55 51.60 47.54
N ALA A 813 -17.86 51.84 47.40
CA ALA A 813 -18.50 52.19 46.14
C ALA A 813 -17.88 53.42 45.46
N GLU A 814 -17.38 54.40 46.22
CA GLU A 814 -16.71 55.59 45.71
C GLU A 814 -15.36 55.29 45.02
N THR A 815 -14.76 54.13 45.29
CA THR A 815 -13.42 53.73 44.81
C THR A 815 -13.44 52.56 43.80
N ARG A 816 -14.62 51.99 43.48
CA ARG A 816 -14.75 50.74 42.71
C ARG A 816 -14.29 50.81 41.24
N ASP A 817 -14.29 52.00 40.64
CA ASP A 817 -13.89 52.21 39.23
C ASP A 817 -12.51 52.86 39.08
N VAL A 818 -11.78 53.07 40.19
CA VAL A 818 -10.47 53.73 40.19
C VAL A 818 -9.38 52.69 40.37
N TYR A 819 -8.75 52.32 39.26
CA TYR A 819 -7.62 51.40 39.26
C TYR A 819 -6.32 52.17 39.50
N PRO A 820 -5.50 51.78 40.49
CA PRO A 820 -4.15 52.32 40.60
C PRO A 820 -3.36 51.91 39.35
N PRO A 821 -2.57 52.81 38.75
CA PRO A 821 -1.72 52.46 37.63
C PRO A 821 -0.69 51.41 38.06
N ALA A 822 -0.27 50.55 37.12
CA ALA A 822 0.54 49.36 37.40
C ALA A 822 1.92 49.68 38.04
N ASP A 823 2.41 50.91 37.87
CA ASP A 823 3.62 51.46 38.50
C ASP A 823 3.50 51.59 40.02
N GLN A 824 2.28 51.67 40.57
CA GLN A 824 2.03 51.76 42.01
C GLN A 824 1.85 50.39 42.69
N TYR A 825 1.97 49.29 41.94
CA TYR A 825 1.77 47.93 42.47
C TYR A 825 2.67 47.60 43.67
N VAL A 826 3.94 48.02 43.65
CA VAL A 826 4.91 47.78 44.73
C VAL A 826 4.45 48.42 46.06
N ASN A 827 3.77 49.56 45.99
CA ASN A 827 3.26 50.26 47.18
C ASN A 827 1.98 49.62 47.75
N HIS A 828 1.31 48.76 46.98
CA HIS A 828 0.09 48.06 47.36
C HIS A 828 0.32 46.58 47.72
N ALA A 829 1.43 45.98 47.28
CA ALA A 829 1.76 44.58 47.53
C ALA A 829 2.00 44.25 49.02
N ASP A 830 2.52 45.20 49.80
CA ASP A 830 2.93 45.00 51.21
C ASP A 830 1.80 45.28 52.24
N LYS A 831 0.58 45.65 51.82
CA LYS A 831 -0.55 45.84 52.75
C LYS A 831 -1.19 44.49 53.11
N SER A 832 -0.74 43.95 54.24
CA SER A 832 -1.12 42.68 54.86
C SER A 832 -2.60 42.56 55.24
N HIS A 833 -3.22 41.44 54.83
CA HIS A 833 -4.31 40.61 55.42
C HIS A 833 -5.44 41.19 56.31
N ILE A 834 -5.61 42.50 56.43
CA ILE A 834 -6.71 43.10 57.17
C ILE A 834 -7.97 43.06 56.30
N THR A 835 -9.04 42.44 56.79
CA THR A 835 -10.33 42.42 56.07
C THR A 835 -10.94 43.82 56.05
N LEU A 836 -11.68 44.17 54.97
CA LEU A 836 -12.33 45.49 54.82
C LEU A 836 -13.21 45.87 56.03
N VAL A 837 -13.81 44.88 56.68
CA VAL A 837 -14.63 45.04 57.89
C VAL A 837 -13.77 45.38 59.12
N GLN A 838 -12.59 44.77 59.27
CA GLN A 838 -11.63 45.09 60.33
C GLN A 838 -10.99 46.46 60.12
N ALA A 839 -10.67 46.82 58.88
CA ALA A 839 -10.16 48.15 58.55
C ALA A 839 -11.18 49.25 58.89
N PHE A 840 -12.47 48.99 58.68
CA PHE A 840 -13.55 49.93 58.99
C PHE A 840 -13.83 50.03 60.49
N ARG A 841 -13.75 48.91 61.25
CA ARG A 841 -13.81 48.95 62.72
C ARG A 841 -12.67 49.80 63.30
N ASN A 842 -11.46 49.69 62.76
CA ASN A 842 -10.33 50.48 63.24
C ASN A 842 -10.52 51.99 62.96
N MET A 843 -11.12 52.36 61.82
CA MET A 843 -11.45 53.78 61.54
C MET A 843 -12.54 54.34 62.49
N GLN A 844 -13.53 53.54 62.90
CA GLN A 844 -14.56 54.00 63.84
C GLN A 844 -14.06 54.11 65.28
N ILE A 845 -13.08 53.29 65.68
CA ILE A 845 -12.44 53.37 67.00
C ILE A 845 -11.55 54.63 67.09
N GLU A 846 -10.89 55.03 66.00
CA GLU A 846 -10.15 56.30 65.93
C GLU A 846 -11.07 57.53 66.04
N GLU A 847 -12.30 57.48 65.50
CA GLU A 847 -13.32 58.54 65.65
C GLU A 847 -13.95 58.60 67.06
N GLU A 848 -14.02 57.50 67.80
CA GLU A 848 -14.55 57.46 69.18
C GLU A 848 -13.50 57.86 70.24
N GLU A 849 -12.20 57.65 70.00
CA GLU A 849 -11.11 58.13 70.88
C GLU A 849 -10.92 59.66 70.81
N GLU A 850 -11.22 60.31 69.67
CA GLU A 850 -11.21 61.78 69.55
C GLU A 850 -12.29 62.50 70.40
N HIS A 851 -13.31 61.77 70.88
CA HIS A 851 -14.43 62.36 71.63
C HIS A 851 -14.28 62.35 73.17
N LEU A 852 -13.24 61.72 73.75
CA LEU A 852 -13.05 61.61 75.21
C LEU A 852 -11.95 62.52 75.81
N GLU A 853 -11.16 63.25 75.01
CA GLU A 853 -10.03 64.06 75.51
C GLU A 853 -10.25 65.60 75.61
N ASN A 854 -11.45 66.12 75.38
CA ASN A 854 -11.72 67.56 75.52
C ASN A 854 -12.27 67.96 76.91
N GLY A 855 -11.36 68.14 77.89
CA GLY A 855 -11.69 68.69 79.21
C GLY A 855 -10.49 69.03 80.12
N LEU A 856 -9.69 70.04 79.73
CA LEU A 856 -8.76 70.88 80.53
C LEU A 856 -7.24 70.62 80.45
N THR A 857 -6.62 71.37 79.52
CA THR A 857 -5.57 72.41 79.66
C THR A 857 -4.17 72.10 80.22
N GLU A 858 -3.20 72.38 79.32
CA GLU A 858 -1.89 73.04 79.50
C GLU A 858 -0.82 72.39 80.40
N GLN A 859 0.24 71.84 79.78
CA GLN A 859 1.56 72.51 79.67
C GLN A 859 2.57 71.65 78.90
N ASN A 860 3.31 72.32 78.00
CA ASN A 860 4.41 71.81 77.18
C ASN A 860 5.66 71.43 78.01
N GLY A 861 6.45 70.46 77.52
CA GLY A 861 7.85 70.29 77.95
C GLY A 861 8.54 68.98 77.53
N GLU A 862 9.22 69.04 76.37
CA GLU A 862 10.53 68.44 76.01
C GLU A 862 10.86 66.93 76.20
N GLU A 863 11.17 66.30 75.05
CA GLU A 863 12.36 65.47 74.71
C GLU A 863 12.94 64.48 75.74
N HIS A 864 12.99 63.18 75.41
CA HIS A 864 14.19 62.52 74.83
C HIS A 864 14.04 60.99 74.63
N TYR A 865 14.80 60.54 73.64
CA TYR A 865 15.06 59.20 73.11
C TYR A 865 15.72 58.18 74.08
N THR A 866 15.89 56.95 73.54
CA THR A 866 16.82 55.84 73.86
C THR A 866 16.42 54.87 74.98
N GLU A 867 16.78 53.59 74.96
CA GLU A 867 17.11 52.54 73.98
C GLU A 867 17.28 51.25 74.82
N GLU A 868 17.71 50.15 74.18
CA GLU A 868 18.43 49.00 74.76
C GLU A 868 17.61 47.84 75.34
N GLN A 869 17.91 46.56 75.06
CA GLN A 869 18.77 45.90 74.07
C GLN A 869 18.61 44.37 74.27
N ASN A 870 18.97 43.62 73.22
CA ASN A 870 19.53 42.25 73.21
C ASN A 870 18.60 41.06 73.53
N GLY A 871 18.70 39.94 72.82
CA GLY A 871 19.61 39.58 71.72
C GLY A 871 19.48 38.09 71.35
N GLU A 872 20.06 37.74 70.18
CA GLU A 872 20.70 36.45 69.77
C GLU A 872 19.88 35.15 69.88
N GLU A 873 20.01 34.07 69.09
CA GLU A 873 20.82 33.50 67.99
C GLU A 873 20.07 32.16 67.67
N GLY A 874 20.19 31.39 66.58
CA GLY A 874 21.10 31.31 65.44
C GLY A 874 20.92 29.96 64.71
N SER A 875 21.56 29.83 63.54
CA SER A 875 22.10 28.59 62.89
C SER A 875 21.10 27.52 62.39
N GLN A 876 21.34 26.72 61.33
CA GLN A 876 22.46 26.52 60.40
C GLN A 876 22.00 25.67 59.19
N GLU A 877 22.82 25.70 58.14
CA GLU A 877 22.77 24.95 56.87
C GLU A 877 22.77 23.42 57.03
N GLU A 878 22.29 22.66 56.02
CA GLU A 878 23.16 21.77 55.22
C GLU A 878 22.45 21.08 54.02
N ALA A 879 23.29 20.71 53.06
CA ALA A 879 23.07 20.39 51.66
C ALA A 879 22.23 19.15 51.32
N VAL A 880 21.61 19.16 50.13
CA VAL A 880 21.27 17.93 49.38
C VAL A 880 21.74 18.05 47.92
N VAL A 881 22.67 17.17 47.57
CA VAL A 881 23.12 16.87 46.21
C VAL A 881 22.12 15.91 45.55
N VAL A 882 21.97 16.11 44.24
CA VAL A 882 21.09 15.48 43.26
C VAL A 882 21.44 14.00 42.99
N ASP A 883 20.42 13.17 42.82
CA ASP A 883 20.31 12.05 41.84
C ASP A 883 18.78 11.78 41.69
N ALA A 884 18.11 12.12 40.58
CA ALA A 884 18.13 11.51 39.24
C ALA A 884 17.60 10.06 39.21
N ASP A 885 16.28 9.90 39.06
CA ASP A 885 15.62 9.25 37.91
C ASP A 885 14.21 8.72 38.28
N SER A 886 13.18 9.27 37.63
CA SER A 886 12.30 8.49 36.75
C SER A 886 11.23 9.41 36.14
N THR A 887 11.27 9.51 34.82
CA THR A 887 10.29 10.16 33.96
C THR A 887 8.95 9.41 33.97
N ASP A 888 7.88 10.10 34.34
CA ASP A 888 6.55 9.89 33.74
C ASP A 888 5.79 11.22 33.80
N GLY A 889 5.78 11.92 32.66
CA GLY A 889 5.16 13.22 32.48
C GLY A 889 3.65 13.09 32.31
N ALA A 890 2.93 13.09 33.42
CA ALA A 890 1.52 13.43 33.46
C ALA A 890 1.37 14.85 34.00
N VAL A 891 1.05 15.79 33.10
CA VAL A 891 0.75 17.19 33.40
C VAL A 891 -0.37 17.25 34.43
N LEU A 892 0.00 17.60 35.67
CA LEU A 892 -0.91 17.90 36.77
C LEU A 892 -1.68 19.19 36.46
N VAL A 893 -2.79 19.04 35.75
CA VAL A 893 -3.86 20.04 35.76
C VAL A 893 -4.47 19.95 37.15
N ASN A 894 -4.09 20.89 38.03
CA ASN A 894 -4.73 21.11 39.32
C ASN A 894 -6.20 21.48 39.09
N ALA A 895 -7.04 20.46 39.00
CA ALA A 895 -8.46 20.55 39.19
C ALA A 895 -8.68 21.11 40.59
N ILE A 896 -9.02 22.39 40.68
CA ILE A 896 -9.57 23.01 41.88
C ILE A 896 -10.90 22.30 42.14
N GLY A 897 -10.84 21.24 42.93
CA GLY A 897 -11.97 20.43 43.33
C GLY A 897 -12.85 21.24 44.27
N TRP A 898 -13.95 21.77 43.75
CA TRP A 898 -15.08 22.29 44.51
C TRP A 898 -15.92 21.14 45.12
N GLY A 899 -15.24 20.18 45.77
CA GLY A 899 -15.83 19.00 46.41
C GLY A 899 -15.97 19.10 47.93
N GLY A 900 -15.37 20.11 48.57
CA GLY A 900 -15.29 20.21 50.03
C GLY A 900 -16.29 21.16 50.71
N VAL A 901 -17.01 21.99 49.96
CA VAL A 901 -17.74 23.14 50.54
C VAL A 901 -19.23 22.84 50.81
N LYS A 902 -19.77 21.71 50.33
CA LYS A 902 -21.20 21.38 50.48
C LYS A 902 -21.63 20.92 51.89
N ILE A 903 -20.70 20.65 52.81
CA ILE A 903 -21.01 20.04 54.12
C ILE A 903 -20.91 21.03 55.30
N GLU A 904 -20.20 22.16 55.16
CA GLU A 904 -20.24 23.24 56.18
C GLU A 904 -21.39 24.23 55.97
N ILE A 905 -21.95 24.31 54.75
CA ILE A 905 -23.05 25.23 54.40
C ILE A 905 -24.40 24.86 55.07
N LEU A 906 -24.60 23.59 55.45
CA LEU A 906 -25.83 23.16 56.15
C LEU A 906 -25.77 23.35 57.67
N SER A 907 -24.62 23.70 58.24
CA SER A 907 -24.42 23.85 59.70
C SER A 907 -24.63 25.28 60.22
N LEU A 908 -24.69 26.28 59.34
CA LEU A 908 -24.77 27.69 59.72
C LEU A 908 -26.19 28.30 59.66
N CYS A 909 -27.20 27.54 59.22
CA CYS A 909 -28.59 28.02 59.12
C CYS A 909 -29.67 27.13 59.80
N LEU A 910 -29.31 26.12 60.61
CA LEU A 910 -30.28 25.24 61.30
C LEU A 910 -29.83 24.93 62.75
N PRO A 911 -30.47 25.46 63.81
CA PRO A 911 -30.15 25.07 65.18
C PRO A 911 -30.92 23.81 65.57
N HIS A 912 -30.21 22.74 65.96
CA HIS A 912 -30.67 21.45 66.51
C HIS A 912 -30.96 20.27 65.55
N ILE A 913 -29.91 19.56 65.11
CA ILE A 913 -29.95 18.09 64.91
C ILE A 913 -28.63 17.48 65.41
N THR A 914 -28.70 16.47 66.28
CA THR A 914 -27.56 15.81 66.93
C THR A 914 -26.82 14.82 66.02
N ARG A 915 -25.49 14.72 66.21
CA ARG A 915 -24.48 14.00 65.41
C ARG A 915 -24.78 12.53 65.04
N SER A 916 -25.65 11.81 65.77
CA SER A 916 -25.87 10.37 65.53
C SER A 916 -26.85 10.03 64.41
N ARG A 917 -27.55 11.03 63.84
CA ARG A 917 -28.40 10.85 62.63
C ARG A 917 -27.72 11.26 61.33
N GLN A 918 -26.55 11.91 61.37
CA GLN A 918 -25.77 12.27 60.18
C GLN A 918 -25.16 11.04 59.50
N ASP A 919 -24.67 10.05 60.24
CA ASP A 919 -24.05 8.85 59.66
C ASP A 919 -25.02 7.96 58.86
N ARG A 920 -26.32 8.00 59.16
CA ARG A 920 -27.34 7.26 58.39
C ARG A 920 -27.74 7.94 57.08
N LEU A 921 -27.46 9.24 56.92
CA LEU A 921 -27.67 9.98 55.66
C LEU A 921 -26.49 9.80 54.69
N PHE A 922 -25.27 9.60 55.19
CA PHE A 922 -24.08 9.31 54.37
C PHE A 922 -24.16 7.97 53.62
N GLN A 923 -24.81 6.93 54.17
CA GLN A 923 -24.96 5.63 53.49
C GLN A 923 -26.02 5.61 52.37
N LEU A 924 -27.03 6.49 52.43
CA LEU A 924 -28.11 6.57 51.44
C LEU A 924 -27.74 7.39 50.20
N GLN A 925 -26.75 8.29 50.31
CA GLN A 925 -26.28 9.12 49.18
C GLN A 925 -25.21 8.42 48.32
N GLY A 926 -24.39 7.53 48.91
CA GLY A 926 -23.44 6.70 48.14
C GLY A 926 -24.12 5.72 47.18
N TYR A 927 -25.35 5.27 47.50
CA TYR A 927 -26.13 4.37 46.65
C TYR A 927 -26.83 5.06 45.46
N LEU A 928 -26.96 6.39 45.48
CA LEU A 928 -27.62 7.16 44.41
C LEU A 928 -26.63 7.74 43.39
N SER A 929 -25.35 7.91 43.74
CA SER A 929 -24.29 8.32 42.82
C SER A 929 -23.78 7.21 41.90
N GLU A 930 -23.97 5.93 42.25
CA GLU A 930 -23.65 4.79 41.39
C GLU A 930 -24.72 4.49 40.31
N VAL A 931 -25.89 5.11 40.38
CA VAL A 931 -27.00 4.88 39.43
C VAL A 931 -27.08 5.94 38.33
N SER A 932 -26.43 7.10 38.47
CA SER A 932 -26.40 8.15 37.42
C SER A 932 -25.13 8.18 36.57
N SER A 933 -24.27 7.15 36.67
CA SER A 933 -23.11 6.92 35.80
C SER A 933 -23.29 5.70 34.88
N ARG A 934 -24.54 5.36 34.54
CA ARG A 934 -24.92 4.49 33.42
C ARG A 934 -25.78 5.21 32.42
#